data_AF-A0A8C2REI8-F1
#
_entry.id   AF-A0A8C2REI8-F1
#
_cell.length_a   1.000
_cell.length_b   1.000
_cell.length_c   1.000
_cell.angle_alpha   90.00
_cell.angle_beta   90.00
_cell.angle_gamma   90.00
#
_symmetry.space_group_name_H-M   'P 1'
#
loop_
_entity.id
_entity.type
_entity.pdbx_description
1 polymer ?
#
loop_
_entity_poly.entity_id
_entity_poly.type
_entity_poly.pdbx_seq_one_letter_code
_entity_poly.pdbx_strand_id
1 'polypeptide(L)'
;MTFGQSKLYRSEDYGKNFKDITNLINNTFIRTEFGMAIGPENSGKVILTAEVSGGSHGGRIFRSSDFAKNFVQTNLPFHPLTQMMYSPQNSDYLLALSTENGLWVSKNFGGKWEEIHKAVCLAKWGSENIIFFTTYVNGSCTDLGALELRRTSDLGKSFKTIGVKIYSFGLGGRFLFASVMADKDTTRRIHVSTDQGDTWSMAQLPSVGQEQFYSILAANDDMVFMHVDEPGDTGFGTIFTSDDRGIVYSKSLDRHLYTTTGGETDFTNVTSLRGVYMTSVLSEDNSIQTMITFDQGGRWKHLRKPENSECDATAKNKNECSLHIHASYSISQKLNVPMAPLSEPNAVGIVIAHGSVGDAISVMVPDVYISDDGGYSWMKMLEGPHYYTILDSGGIIVAIEHSSHPINVIKFSTDEGQCWQTYTFTREPIYFTGLASEPGARSMNISIWGFTESFLARQWVSYTVDFKDILERNCEEKDYTIWLAHSTDPGDYGDGCILGYKEQYLRLRKSSVCQNGRNYVVTKQPSVCPCSLEDFLCDFGYFRPENDSKCVEQPELKGHDLEFCLYGREEHLTTSGYRKIPGDKCQGGVNPVREVKDLKKKCTSNFLSPEKQNSKSNSVPIILATVGLMLVTVIAGVLIVKKYVCGGRFLVHRYSVLQQHAEANGVDGVDALDTASHTHKSGYHDDSDEDLLE
;
A
#
# COMPACT_ATOMS: atom_id res chain seq x y z
N MET A 1 -27.70 18.87 -29.51
CA MET A 1 -27.78 17.40 -29.49
C MET A 1 -26.77 16.85 -30.48
N THR A 2 -25.57 16.52 -30.00
CA THR A 2 -24.67 15.61 -30.72
C THR A 2 -25.27 14.22 -30.62
N PHE A 3 -25.75 13.67 -31.74
CA PHE A 3 -26.17 12.27 -31.79
C PHE A 3 -24.91 11.39 -31.78
N GLY A 4 -24.41 11.09 -30.57
CA GLY A 4 -23.36 10.11 -30.39
C GLY A 4 -23.83 8.74 -30.87
N GLN A 5 -22.98 8.04 -31.63
CA GLN A 5 -23.24 6.68 -32.07
C GLN A 5 -22.15 5.75 -31.53
N SER A 6 -22.54 4.69 -30.83
CA SER A 6 -21.63 3.61 -30.46
C SER A 6 -21.57 2.56 -31.58
N LYS A 7 -20.42 1.90 -31.68
CA LYS A 7 -20.20 0.73 -32.55
C LYS A 7 -19.64 -0.41 -31.70
N LEU A 8 -20.13 -1.63 -31.92
CA LEU A 8 -19.70 -2.82 -31.20
C LEU A 8 -19.30 -3.90 -32.22
N TYR A 9 -18.09 -4.42 -32.08
CA TYR A 9 -17.54 -5.47 -32.92
C TYR A 9 -17.19 -6.69 -32.08
N ARG A 10 -17.34 -7.89 -32.66
CA ARG A 10 -16.99 -9.16 -32.02
C ARG A 10 -16.13 -10.01 -32.94
N SER A 11 -15.05 -10.55 -32.39
CA SER A 11 -14.24 -11.63 -32.96
C SER A 11 -14.47 -12.91 -32.15
N GLU A 12 -14.28 -14.07 -32.78
CA GLU A 12 -14.19 -15.38 -32.12
C GLU A 12 -12.98 -16.21 -32.58
N ASP A 13 -12.03 -15.56 -33.26
CA ASP A 13 -10.85 -16.15 -33.88
C ASP A 13 -9.57 -15.37 -33.55
N TYR A 14 -9.46 -14.91 -32.30
CA TYR A 14 -8.31 -14.17 -31.76
C TYR A 14 -8.03 -12.81 -32.42
N GLY A 15 -9.07 -12.16 -32.96
CA GLY A 15 -8.96 -10.85 -33.59
C GLY A 15 -8.55 -10.91 -35.05
N LYS A 16 -8.61 -12.09 -35.69
CA LYS A 16 -8.36 -12.22 -37.13
C LYS A 16 -9.52 -11.65 -37.95
N ASN A 17 -10.76 -11.86 -37.52
CA ASN A 17 -11.95 -11.31 -38.17
C ASN A 17 -12.93 -10.72 -37.15
N PHE A 18 -13.43 -9.52 -37.44
CA PHE A 18 -14.44 -8.85 -36.62
C PHE A 18 -15.77 -8.70 -37.37
N LYS A 19 -16.87 -8.98 -36.68
CA LYS A 19 -18.23 -8.74 -37.14
C LYS A 19 -18.85 -7.56 -36.40
N ASP A 20 -19.43 -6.60 -37.13
CA ASP A 20 -20.28 -5.56 -36.54
C ASP A 20 -21.54 -6.21 -35.97
N ILE A 21 -21.73 -6.04 -34.65
CA ILE A 21 -22.88 -6.53 -33.87
C ILE A 21 -23.63 -5.38 -33.18
N THR A 22 -23.45 -4.14 -33.64
CA THR A 22 -24.09 -2.93 -33.10
C THR A 22 -25.63 -3.02 -33.11
N ASN A 23 -26.19 -3.80 -34.02
CA ASN A 23 -27.63 -4.08 -34.07
C ASN A 23 -28.14 -4.86 -32.84
N LEU A 24 -27.31 -5.68 -32.19
CA LEU A 24 -27.69 -6.42 -30.97
C LEU A 24 -27.92 -5.50 -29.76
N ILE A 25 -27.36 -4.30 -29.78
CA ILE A 25 -27.58 -3.24 -28.77
C ILE A 25 -28.55 -2.14 -29.28
N ASN A 26 -29.34 -2.44 -30.32
CA ASN A 26 -30.28 -1.50 -30.95
C ASN A 26 -29.64 -0.16 -31.37
N ASN A 27 -28.34 -0.16 -31.72
CA ASN A 27 -27.56 1.05 -32.01
C ASN A 27 -27.56 2.10 -30.87
N THR A 28 -27.82 1.68 -29.64
CA THR A 28 -27.88 2.55 -28.46
C THR A 28 -26.49 3.07 -28.09
N PHE A 29 -26.40 4.30 -27.60
CA PHE A 29 -25.15 4.85 -27.07
C PHE A 29 -24.77 4.19 -25.73
N ILE A 30 -23.51 3.80 -25.60
CA ILE A 30 -22.94 3.09 -24.44
C ILE A 30 -22.02 4.05 -23.67
N ARG A 31 -22.21 4.14 -22.35
CA ARG A 31 -21.44 4.98 -21.44
C ARG A 31 -20.06 4.36 -21.18
N THR A 32 -19.01 4.97 -21.73
CA THR A 32 -17.63 4.45 -21.68
C THR A 32 -17.01 4.48 -20.29
N GLU A 33 -17.50 5.33 -19.37
CA GLU A 33 -17.04 5.36 -17.97
C GLU A 33 -17.35 4.09 -17.18
N PHE A 34 -18.30 3.26 -17.64
CA PHE A 34 -18.53 1.92 -17.09
C PHE A 34 -17.80 0.80 -17.84
N GLY A 35 -17.14 1.13 -18.95
CA GLY A 35 -16.48 0.18 -19.84
C GLY A 35 -17.39 -0.98 -20.28
N MET A 36 -16.80 -2.17 -20.40
CA MET A 36 -17.52 -3.42 -20.58
C MET A 36 -17.32 -4.27 -19.32
N ALA A 37 -18.39 -4.57 -18.59
CA ALA A 37 -18.31 -5.40 -17.40
C ALA A 37 -18.33 -6.88 -17.80
N ILE A 38 -17.12 -7.46 -17.94
CA ILE A 38 -16.89 -8.86 -18.30
C ILE A 38 -16.99 -9.74 -17.04
N GLY A 39 -17.69 -10.86 -17.15
CA GLY A 39 -17.82 -11.84 -16.06
C GLY A 39 -16.54 -12.63 -15.80
N PRO A 40 -16.41 -13.26 -14.62
CA PRO A 40 -15.22 -14.04 -14.26
C PRO A 40 -15.07 -15.30 -15.11
N GLU A 41 -13.82 -15.72 -15.31
CA GLU A 41 -13.43 -16.96 -15.98
C GLU A 41 -14.14 -17.15 -17.35
N ASN A 42 -14.60 -18.36 -17.64
CA ASN A 42 -15.32 -18.72 -18.86
C ASN A 42 -16.85 -18.55 -18.72
N SER A 43 -17.33 -17.65 -17.86
CA SER A 43 -18.78 -17.46 -17.66
C SER A 43 -19.51 -16.90 -18.89
N GLY A 44 -18.78 -16.38 -19.88
CA GLY A 44 -19.34 -15.82 -21.12
C GLY A 44 -20.21 -14.58 -20.92
N LYS A 45 -20.12 -13.93 -19.75
CA LYS A 45 -21.00 -12.83 -19.36
C LYS A 45 -20.41 -11.47 -19.72
N VAL A 46 -21.25 -10.62 -20.30
CA VAL A 46 -20.90 -9.26 -20.74
C VAL A 46 -22.07 -8.35 -20.41
N ILE A 47 -21.80 -7.24 -19.71
CA ILE A 47 -22.76 -6.15 -19.47
C ILE A 47 -22.22 -4.85 -20.06
N LEU A 48 -23.09 -4.15 -20.80
CA LEU A 48 -22.86 -2.83 -21.36
C LEU A 48 -23.90 -1.86 -20.80
N THR A 49 -23.47 -0.74 -20.24
CA THR A 49 -24.37 0.27 -19.66
C THR A 49 -24.72 1.33 -20.71
N ALA A 50 -26.01 1.47 -21.01
CA ALA A 50 -26.50 2.42 -22.01
C ALA A 50 -26.73 3.81 -21.40
N GLU A 51 -26.54 4.86 -22.21
CA GLU A 51 -27.08 6.18 -21.90
C GLU A 51 -28.61 6.18 -22.05
N VAL A 52 -29.29 6.94 -21.20
CA VAL A 52 -30.75 7.07 -21.18
C VAL A 52 -31.14 8.54 -21.12
N SER A 53 -32.27 8.89 -21.73
CA SER A 53 -32.75 10.27 -21.77
C SER A 53 -33.05 10.81 -20.36
N GLY A 54 -32.76 12.10 -20.13
CA GLY A 54 -33.10 12.78 -18.88
C GLY A 54 -34.59 12.65 -18.54
N GLY A 55 -34.88 12.31 -17.28
CA GLY A 55 -36.24 11.98 -16.82
C GLY A 55 -36.59 10.48 -16.85
N SER A 56 -35.70 9.62 -17.34
CA SER A 56 -35.85 8.15 -17.19
C SER A 56 -35.86 7.76 -15.71
N HIS A 57 -36.75 6.85 -15.30
CA HIS A 57 -36.88 6.41 -13.90
C HIS A 57 -35.67 5.60 -13.39
N GLY A 58 -34.81 5.12 -14.29
CA GLY A 58 -33.57 4.42 -13.99
C GLY A 58 -32.74 4.23 -15.25
N GLY A 59 -31.57 3.60 -15.09
CA GLY A 59 -30.65 3.30 -16.18
C GLY A 59 -31.10 2.13 -17.06
N ARG A 60 -30.25 1.74 -18.00
CA ARG A 60 -30.46 0.60 -18.89
C ARG A 60 -29.16 -0.15 -19.13
N ILE A 61 -29.24 -1.47 -19.18
CA ILE A 61 -28.13 -2.34 -19.57
C ILE A 61 -28.50 -3.24 -20.74
N PHE A 62 -27.49 -3.61 -21.52
CA PHE A 62 -27.51 -4.76 -22.42
C PHE A 62 -26.65 -5.85 -21.80
N ARG A 63 -27.21 -7.06 -21.65
CA ARG A 63 -26.53 -8.19 -21.00
C ARG A 63 -26.52 -9.41 -21.91
N SER A 64 -25.36 -10.04 -22.03
CA SER A 64 -25.12 -11.30 -22.73
C SER A 64 -24.56 -12.32 -21.74
N SER A 65 -24.96 -13.59 -21.88
CA SER A 65 -24.44 -14.72 -21.09
C SER A 65 -23.89 -15.84 -21.98
N ASP A 66 -23.56 -15.49 -23.23
CA ASP A 66 -23.21 -16.41 -24.31
C ASP A 66 -22.05 -15.89 -25.17
N PHE A 67 -21.10 -15.20 -24.52
CA PHE A 67 -19.92 -14.59 -25.13
C PHE A 67 -20.27 -13.54 -26.20
N ALA A 68 -21.20 -12.63 -25.88
CA ALA A 68 -21.68 -11.55 -26.76
C ALA A 68 -22.32 -12.03 -28.08
N LYS A 69 -22.89 -13.25 -28.12
CA LYS A 69 -23.66 -13.74 -29.28
C LYS A 69 -25.06 -13.18 -29.31
N ASN A 70 -25.72 -13.04 -28.16
CA ASN A 70 -27.02 -12.41 -28.01
C ASN A 70 -27.02 -11.43 -26.83
N PHE A 71 -27.66 -10.27 -26.99
CA PHE A 71 -27.86 -9.30 -25.92
C PHE A 71 -29.35 -9.16 -25.58
N VAL A 72 -29.65 -9.15 -24.28
CA VAL A 72 -30.98 -8.86 -23.74
C VAL A 72 -30.93 -7.46 -23.11
N GLN A 73 -31.85 -6.59 -23.51
CA GLN A 73 -32.03 -5.29 -22.88
C GLN A 73 -32.70 -5.45 -21.51
N THR A 74 -32.28 -4.70 -20.49
CA THR A 74 -32.97 -4.63 -19.21
C THR A 74 -32.94 -3.19 -18.68
N ASN A 75 -34.12 -2.65 -18.37
CA ASN A 75 -34.24 -1.35 -17.70
C ASN A 75 -34.04 -1.56 -16.19
N LEU A 76 -33.25 -0.71 -15.55
CA LEU A 76 -32.93 -0.78 -14.14
C LEU A 76 -33.94 0.05 -13.31
N PRO A 77 -34.20 -0.32 -12.05
CA PRO A 77 -34.98 0.50 -11.13
C PRO A 77 -34.18 1.66 -10.50
N PHE A 78 -32.92 1.87 -10.92
CA PHE A 78 -32.01 2.92 -10.43
C PHE A 78 -31.06 3.38 -11.54
N HIS A 79 -30.46 4.55 -11.39
CA HIS A 79 -29.33 4.99 -12.23
C HIS A 79 -28.01 4.51 -11.60
N PRO A 80 -27.17 3.75 -12.32
CA PRO A 80 -25.90 3.27 -11.77
C PRO A 80 -24.89 4.41 -11.62
N LEU A 81 -24.17 4.40 -10.49
CA LEU A 81 -23.03 5.27 -10.19
C LEU A 81 -21.69 4.56 -10.45
N THR A 82 -21.63 3.24 -10.18
CA THR A 82 -20.43 2.41 -10.38
C THR A 82 -20.63 1.41 -11.51
N GLN A 83 -19.54 0.84 -12.02
CA GLN A 83 -19.60 -0.40 -12.81
C GLN A 83 -20.28 -1.51 -11.98
N MET A 84 -21.01 -2.40 -12.65
CA MET A 84 -21.61 -3.58 -12.00
C MET A 84 -20.52 -4.62 -11.73
N MET A 85 -20.37 -5.00 -10.46
CA MET A 85 -19.35 -5.97 -10.04
C MET A 85 -19.95 -7.36 -9.86
N TYR A 86 -19.33 -8.35 -10.52
CA TYR A 86 -19.67 -9.78 -10.37
C TYR A 86 -19.13 -10.33 -9.04
N SER A 87 -19.87 -11.24 -8.42
CA SER A 87 -19.28 -12.07 -7.36
C SER A 87 -18.24 -13.02 -7.96
N PRO A 88 -17.04 -13.14 -7.37
CA PRO A 88 -16.02 -14.07 -7.84
C PRO A 88 -16.47 -15.54 -7.83
N GLN A 89 -17.33 -15.94 -6.88
CA GLN A 89 -17.82 -17.32 -6.77
C GLN A 89 -19.10 -17.60 -7.59
N ASN A 90 -19.87 -16.55 -7.94
CA ASN A 90 -21.08 -16.73 -8.73
C ASN A 90 -21.31 -15.57 -9.70
N SER A 91 -21.05 -15.84 -10.98
CA SER A 91 -21.21 -14.87 -12.06
C SER A 91 -22.68 -14.45 -12.33
N ASP A 92 -23.69 -15.07 -11.74
CA ASP A 92 -25.08 -14.54 -11.77
C ASP A 92 -25.33 -13.45 -10.73
N TYR A 93 -24.46 -13.31 -9.73
CA TYR A 93 -24.60 -12.36 -8.66
C TYR A 93 -23.86 -11.08 -8.99
N LEU A 94 -24.59 -9.96 -8.98
CA LEU A 94 -24.08 -8.63 -9.29
C LEU A 94 -24.39 -7.69 -8.13
N LEU A 95 -23.51 -6.72 -7.88
CA LEU A 95 -23.83 -5.55 -7.07
C LEU A 95 -23.44 -4.25 -7.79
N ALA A 96 -24.14 -3.17 -7.48
CA ALA A 96 -23.84 -1.82 -7.95
C ALA A 96 -24.35 -0.77 -6.96
N LEU A 97 -23.71 0.41 -6.95
CA LEU A 97 -24.24 1.59 -6.28
C LEU A 97 -25.11 2.42 -7.24
N SER A 98 -26.18 2.99 -6.73
CA SER A 98 -26.97 4.00 -7.45
C SER A 98 -26.43 5.41 -7.25
N THR A 99 -26.86 6.36 -8.09
CA THR A 99 -26.62 7.80 -7.90
C THR A 99 -27.25 8.38 -6.63
N GLU A 100 -28.10 7.61 -5.93
CA GLU A 100 -28.70 7.96 -4.64
C GLU A 100 -27.99 7.26 -3.46
N ASN A 101 -26.79 6.69 -3.70
CA ASN A 101 -26.02 5.89 -2.73
C ASN A 101 -26.80 4.67 -2.18
N GLY A 102 -27.71 4.10 -2.97
CA GLY A 102 -28.35 2.83 -2.69
C GLY A 102 -27.50 1.66 -3.18
N LEU A 103 -27.37 0.60 -2.37
CA LEU A 103 -26.69 -0.64 -2.75
C LEU A 103 -27.71 -1.64 -3.30
N TRP A 104 -27.57 -1.94 -4.59
CA TRP A 104 -28.46 -2.83 -5.32
C TRP A 104 -27.77 -4.16 -5.62
N VAL A 105 -28.49 -5.26 -5.42
CA VAL A 105 -28.02 -6.62 -5.71
C VAL A 105 -28.94 -7.30 -6.72
N SER A 106 -28.35 -8.03 -7.66
CA SER A 106 -29.06 -8.95 -8.56
C SER A 106 -28.61 -10.38 -8.31
N LYS A 107 -29.55 -11.33 -8.40
CA LYS A 107 -29.32 -12.78 -8.20
C LYS A 107 -29.52 -13.59 -9.48
N ASN A 108 -29.79 -12.91 -10.59
CA ASN A 108 -30.16 -13.49 -11.89
C ASN A 108 -29.53 -12.71 -13.06
N PHE A 109 -28.24 -12.39 -12.92
CA PHE A 109 -27.43 -11.71 -13.92
C PHE A 109 -28.08 -10.42 -14.43
N GLY A 110 -28.45 -9.53 -13.49
CA GLY A 110 -28.95 -8.19 -13.77
C GLY A 110 -30.38 -8.12 -14.30
N GLY A 111 -31.12 -9.24 -14.35
CA GLY A 111 -32.50 -9.27 -14.82
C GLY A 111 -33.52 -8.66 -13.84
N LYS A 112 -33.32 -8.87 -12.53
CA LYS A 112 -34.06 -8.21 -11.44
C LYS A 112 -33.04 -7.69 -10.43
N TRP A 113 -33.31 -6.52 -9.86
CA TRP A 113 -32.50 -5.89 -8.81
C TRP A 113 -33.34 -5.63 -7.57
N GLU A 114 -32.73 -5.76 -6.41
CA GLU A 114 -33.30 -5.46 -5.11
C GLU A 114 -32.35 -4.53 -4.36
N GLU A 115 -32.87 -3.41 -3.85
CA GLU A 115 -32.11 -2.49 -2.99
C GLU A 115 -31.99 -3.13 -1.61
N ILE A 116 -30.76 -3.40 -1.17
CA ILE A 116 -30.52 -4.08 0.11
C ILE A 116 -30.14 -3.09 1.21
N HIS A 117 -29.58 -1.93 0.86
CA HIS A 117 -29.18 -0.90 1.83
C HIS A 117 -29.12 0.50 1.18
N LYS A 118 -29.20 1.56 1.99
CA LYS A 118 -29.20 2.98 1.59
C LYS A 118 -28.10 3.76 2.29
N ALA A 119 -27.63 4.83 1.68
CA ALA A 119 -26.52 5.65 2.20
C ALA A 119 -25.18 4.86 2.27
N VAL A 120 -24.88 4.12 1.20
CA VAL A 120 -23.66 3.31 1.03
C VAL A 120 -22.59 4.07 0.24
N CYS A 121 -21.36 4.10 0.74
CA CYS A 121 -20.24 4.81 0.11
C CYS A 121 -19.33 3.92 -0.75
N LEU A 122 -19.06 2.71 -0.26
CA LEU A 122 -18.23 1.72 -0.93
C LEU A 122 -18.81 0.35 -0.65
N ALA A 123 -18.85 -0.52 -1.66
CA ALA A 123 -19.22 -1.92 -1.53
C ALA A 123 -18.23 -2.79 -2.30
N LYS A 124 -17.89 -3.96 -1.76
CA LYS A 124 -16.99 -4.95 -2.37
C LYS A 124 -17.51 -6.37 -2.11
N TRP A 125 -17.32 -7.26 -3.08
CA TRP A 125 -17.45 -8.69 -2.87
C TRP A 125 -16.23 -9.21 -2.10
N GLY A 126 -16.48 -10.05 -1.09
CA GLY A 126 -15.49 -10.95 -0.51
C GLY A 126 -15.60 -12.35 -1.09
N SER A 127 -15.00 -13.32 -0.39
CA SER A 127 -15.23 -14.74 -0.64
C SER A 127 -16.68 -15.15 -0.32
N GLU A 128 -17.08 -16.34 -0.78
CA GLU A 128 -18.37 -16.98 -0.46
C GLU A 128 -19.63 -16.15 -0.80
N ASN A 129 -19.53 -15.20 -1.74
CA ASN A 129 -20.59 -14.23 -2.08
C ASN A 129 -20.97 -13.28 -0.92
N ILE A 130 -20.02 -12.99 -0.03
CA ILE A 130 -20.21 -12.03 1.06
C ILE A 130 -20.04 -10.62 0.52
N ILE A 131 -20.88 -9.68 0.98
CA ILE A 131 -20.78 -8.26 0.62
C ILE A 131 -20.34 -7.46 1.83
N PHE A 132 -19.24 -6.75 1.68
CA PHE A 132 -18.73 -5.76 2.63
C PHE A 132 -19.05 -4.36 2.10
N PHE A 133 -19.56 -3.48 2.96
CA PHE A 133 -19.90 -2.12 2.54
C PHE A 133 -19.86 -1.11 3.69
N THR A 134 -19.53 0.15 3.38
CA THR A 134 -19.54 1.26 4.36
C THR A 134 -20.76 2.15 4.19
N THR A 135 -21.31 2.63 5.30
CA THR A 135 -22.52 3.45 5.35
C THR A 135 -22.34 4.72 6.17
N TYR A 136 -22.92 5.83 5.70
CA TYR A 136 -23.04 7.07 6.49
C TYR A 136 -24.41 7.12 7.20
N VAL A 137 -24.44 7.67 8.41
CA VAL A 137 -25.67 7.76 9.24
C VAL A 137 -26.33 9.13 9.08
N ASN A 138 -25.53 10.19 9.09
CA ASN A 138 -25.91 11.57 8.81
C ASN A 138 -25.06 12.09 7.64
N GLY A 139 -25.45 13.21 7.03
CA GLY A 139 -24.64 13.92 6.05
C GLY A 139 -24.38 13.14 4.76
N SER A 140 -23.12 12.82 4.48
CA SER A 140 -22.71 12.17 3.22
C SER A 140 -21.43 11.33 3.37
N CYS A 141 -20.99 10.68 2.30
CA CYS A 141 -19.71 9.96 2.26
C CYS A 141 -18.47 10.83 2.50
N THR A 142 -18.62 12.16 2.53
CA THR A 142 -17.60 13.12 2.99
C THR A 142 -17.35 13.06 4.50
N ASP A 143 -18.24 12.43 5.28
CA ASP A 143 -18.11 12.30 6.74
C ASP A 143 -17.12 11.16 7.10
N LEU A 144 -15.93 11.28 6.51
CA LEU A 144 -14.83 10.34 6.59
C LEU A 144 -14.41 10.14 8.05
N GLY A 145 -14.36 8.89 8.47
CA GLY A 145 -14.04 8.53 9.84
C GLY A 145 -15.25 8.41 10.77
N ALA A 146 -16.46 8.71 10.31
CA ALA A 146 -17.70 8.48 11.04
C ALA A 146 -18.56 7.34 10.44
N LEU A 147 -18.06 6.63 9.42
CA LEU A 147 -18.81 5.58 8.74
C LEU A 147 -18.95 4.31 9.60
N GLU A 148 -19.96 3.51 9.31
CA GLU A 148 -20.06 2.12 9.79
C GLU A 148 -19.62 1.16 8.67
N LEU A 149 -18.86 0.12 9.00
CA LEU A 149 -18.58 -1.01 8.11
C LEU A 149 -19.56 -2.15 8.43
N ARG A 150 -20.27 -2.61 7.41
CA ARG A 150 -21.32 -3.64 7.50
C ARG A 150 -21.01 -4.82 6.56
N ARG A 151 -21.51 -6.00 6.95
CA ARG A 151 -21.41 -7.26 6.21
C ARG A 151 -22.80 -7.87 6.00
N THR A 152 -23.04 -8.44 4.83
CA THR A 152 -24.14 -9.41 4.61
C THR A 152 -23.59 -10.66 3.93
N SER A 153 -23.98 -11.83 4.45
CA SER A 153 -23.57 -13.14 3.93
C SER A 153 -24.74 -13.90 3.26
N ASP A 154 -25.92 -13.29 3.19
CA ASP A 154 -27.15 -13.89 2.65
C ASP A 154 -27.80 -13.03 1.54
N LEU A 155 -26.99 -12.13 0.96
CA LEU A 155 -27.35 -11.20 -0.11
C LEU A 155 -28.50 -10.27 0.30
N GLY A 156 -28.35 -9.64 1.46
CA GLY A 156 -29.18 -8.55 1.95
C GLY A 156 -30.41 -8.93 2.77
N LYS A 157 -30.53 -10.18 3.27
CA LYS A 157 -31.63 -10.55 4.18
C LYS A 157 -31.29 -10.21 5.63
N SER A 158 -30.02 -10.31 6.01
CA SER A 158 -29.49 -9.90 7.31
C SER A 158 -28.18 -9.13 7.15
N PHE A 159 -27.89 -8.31 8.17
CA PHE A 159 -26.71 -7.44 8.21
C PHE A 159 -26.06 -7.51 9.58
N LYS A 160 -24.73 -7.54 9.60
CA LYS A 160 -23.93 -7.35 10.81
C LYS A 160 -23.09 -6.08 10.65
N THR A 161 -23.22 -5.14 11.58
CA THR A 161 -22.21 -4.06 11.73
C THR A 161 -20.96 -4.69 12.31
N ILE A 162 -19.86 -4.63 11.56
CA ILE A 162 -18.57 -5.23 11.92
C ILE A 162 -17.53 -4.17 12.31
N GLY A 163 -17.77 -2.88 12.04
CA GLY A 163 -16.92 -1.79 12.48
C GLY A 163 -17.66 -0.45 12.53
N VAL A 164 -17.17 0.48 13.36
CA VAL A 164 -17.67 1.86 13.51
C VAL A 164 -16.48 2.82 13.53
N LYS A 165 -16.73 4.12 13.32
CA LYS A 165 -15.68 5.16 13.17
C LYS A 165 -14.71 4.85 12.01
N ILE A 166 -15.28 4.32 10.93
CA ILE A 166 -14.55 3.84 9.76
C ILE A 166 -14.25 5.01 8.82
N TYR A 167 -12.99 5.10 8.40
CA TYR A 167 -12.55 5.99 7.34
C TYR A 167 -12.73 5.31 5.97
N SER A 168 -12.17 4.10 5.80
CA SER A 168 -12.34 3.26 4.61
C SER A 168 -11.95 1.79 4.91
N PHE A 169 -12.17 0.89 3.95
CA PHE A 169 -11.80 -0.53 4.07
C PHE A 169 -11.21 -1.12 2.77
N GLY A 170 -10.38 -2.15 2.94
CA GLY A 170 -9.69 -2.88 1.88
C GLY A 170 -9.80 -4.39 2.06
N LEU A 171 -9.65 -5.13 0.95
CA LEU A 171 -9.53 -6.58 0.93
C LEU A 171 -8.23 -6.91 0.19
N GLY A 172 -7.45 -7.84 0.71
CA GLY A 172 -6.22 -8.32 0.06
C GLY A 172 -5.85 -9.70 0.60
N GLY A 173 -5.66 -10.69 -0.28
CA GLY A 173 -5.51 -12.08 0.13
C GLY A 173 -6.67 -12.53 1.02
N ARG A 174 -6.35 -13.15 2.17
CA ARG A 174 -7.33 -13.53 3.20
C ARG A 174 -7.72 -12.42 4.18
N PHE A 175 -7.18 -11.20 4.02
CA PHE A 175 -7.25 -10.14 5.02
C PHE A 175 -8.31 -9.08 4.66
N LEU A 176 -9.16 -8.75 5.63
CA LEU A 176 -10.02 -7.57 5.64
C LEU A 176 -9.36 -6.47 6.47
N PHE A 177 -9.04 -5.35 5.85
CA PHE A 177 -8.46 -4.18 6.52
C PHE A 177 -9.50 -3.07 6.67
N ALA A 178 -9.52 -2.42 7.82
CA ALA A 178 -10.31 -1.21 8.05
C ALA A 178 -9.44 -0.12 8.69
N SER A 179 -9.48 1.08 8.12
CA SER A 179 -8.85 2.27 8.72
C SER A 179 -9.86 2.91 9.68
N VAL A 180 -9.52 2.96 10.97
CA VAL A 180 -10.39 3.43 12.05
C VAL A 180 -9.82 4.71 12.67
N MET A 181 -10.67 5.71 12.92
CA MET A 181 -10.26 6.97 13.58
C MET A 181 -9.94 6.78 15.06
N ALA A 182 -9.03 7.61 15.58
CA ALA A 182 -8.82 7.76 17.01
C ALA A 182 -9.95 8.58 17.68
N ASP A 183 -10.22 8.32 18.96
CA ASP A 183 -11.36 8.90 19.69
C ASP A 183 -11.23 10.39 20.06
N LYS A 184 -10.02 10.94 20.01
CA LYS A 184 -9.68 12.29 20.50
C LYS A 184 -8.80 13.08 19.55
N ASP A 185 -8.61 12.58 18.34
CA ASP A 185 -7.59 13.07 17.40
C ASP A 185 -8.06 12.87 15.95
N THR A 186 -7.46 13.59 15.01
CA THR A 186 -7.77 13.49 13.57
C THR A 186 -7.00 12.38 12.87
N THR A 187 -6.18 11.62 13.62
CA THR A 187 -5.43 10.46 13.12
C THR A 187 -6.27 9.20 13.00
N ARG A 188 -5.80 8.28 12.15
CA ARG A 188 -6.40 6.96 11.90
C ARG A 188 -5.35 5.86 11.89
N ARG A 189 -5.79 4.62 12.12
CA ARG A 189 -4.92 3.43 12.18
C ARG A 189 -5.59 2.20 11.56
N ILE A 190 -4.78 1.30 11.03
CA ILE A 190 -5.26 0.03 10.45
C ILE A 190 -5.65 -0.96 11.55
N HIS A 191 -6.82 -1.56 11.37
CA HIS A 191 -7.23 -2.81 12.02
C HIS A 191 -7.39 -3.89 10.94
N VAL A 192 -7.10 -5.13 11.30
CA VAL A 192 -7.19 -6.30 10.43
C VAL A 192 -8.15 -7.35 11.01
N SER A 193 -8.79 -8.10 10.13
CA SER A 193 -9.56 -9.30 10.43
C SER A 193 -9.30 -10.38 9.37
N THR A 194 -9.14 -11.63 9.81
CA THR A 194 -9.06 -12.83 8.96
C THR A 194 -10.32 -13.70 9.03
N ASP A 195 -11.29 -13.31 9.85
CA ASP A 195 -12.59 -13.97 10.06
C ASP A 195 -13.75 -13.08 9.54
N GLN A 196 -13.50 -12.39 8.43
CA GLN A 196 -14.49 -11.58 7.72
C GLN A 196 -15.10 -10.44 8.58
N GLY A 197 -14.40 -9.96 9.61
CA GLY A 197 -14.86 -8.92 10.53
C GLY A 197 -15.65 -9.43 11.73
N ASP A 198 -15.59 -10.72 12.05
CA ASP A 198 -16.16 -11.24 13.29
C ASP A 198 -15.30 -10.89 14.53
N THR A 199 -13.97 -10.84 14.37
CA THR A 199 -13.02 -10.29 15.34
C THR A 199 -11.98 -9.39 14.66
N TRP A 200 -11.44 -8.41 15.40
CA TRP A 200 -10.48 -7.43 14.89
C TRP A 200 -9.26 -7.26 15.79
N SER A 201 -8.08 -7.11 15.20
CA SER A 201 -6.85 -6.73 15.88
C SER A 201 -6.29 -5.44 15.28
N MET A 202 -5.73 -4.57 16.12
CA MET A 202 -4.96 -3.41 15.65
C MET A 202 -3.69 -3.92 14.94
N ALA A 203 -3.32 -3.32 13.82
CA ALA A 203 -2.04 -3.58 13.18
C ALA A 203 -0.92 -2.79 13.89
N GLN A 204 0.26 -3.38 14.02
CA GLN A 204 1.49 -2.72 14.44
C GLN A 204 2.04 -1.85 13.30
N LEU A 205 1.31 -0.80 12.95
CA LEU A 205 1.69 0.19 11.93
C LEU A 205 1.57 1.60 12.52
N PRO A 206 2.37 2.56 12.03
CA PRO A 206 2.20 3.97 12.37
C PRO A 206 0.75 4.45 12.10
N SER A 207 0.19 5.22 13.03
CA SER A 207 -1.04 5.99 12.76
C SER A 207 -0.73 7.18 11.85
N VAL A 208 -1.68 7.54 10.99
CA VAL A 208 -1.49 8.59 9.98
C VAL A 208 -2.52 9.72 10.12
N GLY A 209 -2.12 10.94 9.75
CA GLY A 209 -3.00 12.12 9.66
C GLY A 209 -3.95 12.05 8.46
N GLN A 210 -4.75 13.11 8.23
CA GLN A 210 -5.77 13.11 7.16
C GLN A 210 -5.18 13.18 5.73
N GLU A 211 -4.06 13.88 5.56
CA GLU A 211 -3.40 14.10 4.26
C GLU A 211 -2.62 12.86 3.78
N GLN A 212 -2.20 12.02 4.72
CA GLN A 212 -1.46 10.78 4.46
C GLN A 212 -2.38 9.61 4.06
N PHE A 213 -1.81 8.58 3.43
CA PHE A 213 -2.52 7.35 3.06
C PHE A 213 -1.82 6.03 3.44
N TYR A 214 -2.61 4.95 3.36
CA TYR A 214 -2.13 3.57 3.38
C TYR A 214 -2.43 2.94 2.02
N SER A 215 -1.51 2.13 1.49
CA SER A 215 -1.76 1.38 0.24
C SER A 215 -1.36 -0.09 0.39
N ILE A 216 -2.25 -0.99 -0.01
CA ILE A 216 -1.98 -2.42 -0.08
C ILE A 216 -1.27 -2.66 -1.42
N LEU A 217 0.06 -2.78 -1.37
CA LEU A 217 0.89 -2.92 -2.57
C LEU A 217 0.75 -4.31 -3.20
N ALA A 218 0.76 -5.35 -2.36
CA ALA A 218 0.47 -6.73 -2.74
C ALA A 218 -0.01 -7.51 -1.51
N ALA A 219 -0.89 -8.47 -1.73
CA ALA A 219 -1.39 -9.37 -0.69
C ALA A 219 -1.63 -10.77 -1.26
N ASN A 220 -1.28 -11.79 -0.50
CA ASN A 220 -1.57 -13.20 -0.80
C ASN A 220 -2.15 -13.88 0.46
N ASP A 221 -2.29 -15.22 0.45
CA ASP A 221 -2.80 -15.95 1.61
C ASP A 221 -1.83 -16.00 2.79
N ASP A 222 -0.55 -15.72 2.55
CA ASP A 222 0.53 -15.76 3.54
C ASP A 222 0.75 -14.39 4.22
N MET A 223 0.78 -13.27 3.49
CA MET A 223 1.08 -11.94 4.04
C MET A 223 0.67 -10.76 3.14
N VAL A 224 0.96 -9.54 3.59
CA VAL A 224 0.68 -8.27 2.90
C VAL A 224 1.90 -7.33 2.91
N PHE A 225 2.21 -6.76 1.76
CA PHE A 225 3.02 -5.55 1.63
C PHE A 225 2.13 -4.32 1.83
N MET A 226 2.37 -3.55 2.88
CA MET A 226 1.66 -2.32 3.19
C MET A 226 2.61 -1.12 3.02
N HIS A 227 2.19 -0.15 2.21
CA HIS A 227 2.79 1.17 2.18
C HIS A 227 2.14 2.08 3.24
N VAL A 228 2.96 2.79 4.00
CA VAL A 228 2.56 3.88 4.87
C VAL A 228 3.24 5.15 4.37
N ASP A 229 2.43 6.14 3.99
CA ASP A 229 2.89 7.43 3.49
C ASP A 229 3.58 8.27 4.58
N GLU A 230 4.64 9.00 4.24
CA GLU A 230 5.42 9.78 5.21
C GLU A 230 4.72 11.13 5.52
N PRO A 231 4.77 11.69 6.74
CA PRO A 231 4.09 12.96 7.04
C PRO A 231 4.60 14.15 6.21
N GLY A 232 3.69 14.82 5.50
CA GLY A 232 3.96 15.97 4.63
C GLY A 232 4.04 15.57 3.14
N ASP A 233 4.09 16.56 2.25
CA ASP A 233 4.14 16.29 0.79
C ASP A 233 5.56 15.88 0.34
N THR A 234 5.93 14.64 0.69
CA THR A 234 7.26 14.06 0.45
C THR A 234 7.35 13.30 -0.87
N GLY A 235 6.22 12.77 -1.36
CA GLY A 235 6.16 11.86 -2.51
C GLY A 235 6.76 10.47 -2.25
N PHE A 236 6.98 10.10 -1.00
CA PHE A 236 7.46 8.78 -0.60
C PHE A 236 6.90 8.34 0.75
N GLY A 237 7.09 7.06 1.06
CA GLY A 237 6.75 6.49 2.36
C GLY A 237 7.59 5.27 2.68
N THR A 238 7.10 4.43 3.58
CA THR A 238 7.78 3.21 4.04
C THR A 238 6.97 1.97 3.67
N ILE A 239 7.64 0.95 3.12
CA ILE A 239 7.06 -0.39 2.97
C ILE A 239 7.24 -1.19 4.26
N PHE A 240 6.16 -1.80 4.70
CA PHE A 240 6.13 -2.80 5.76
C PHE A 240 5.65 -4.16 5.21
N THR A 241 6.28 -5.25 5.65
CA THR A 241 5.84 -6.62 5.37
C THR A 241 5.13 -7.20 6.59
N SER A 242 3.93 -7.73 6.39
CA SER A 242 3.12 -8.28 7.48
C SER A 242 3.57 -9.66 7.92
N ASP A 243 3.20 -10.01 9.15
CA ASP A 243 3.13 -11.38 9.62
C ASP A 243 1.91 -12.10 9.02
N ASP A 244 1.79 -13.42 9.25
CA ASP A 244 0.70 -14.21 8.63
C ASP A 244 -0.70 -13.85 9.14
N ARG A 245 -0.79 -13.14 10.26
CA ARG A 245 -2.05 -12.64 10.81
C ARG A 245 -2.43 -11.28 10.24
N GLY A 246 -1.51 -10.59 9.55
CA GLY A 246 -1.65 -9.21 9.11
C GLY A 246 -1.55 -8.21 10.26
N ILE A 247 -0.92 -8.58 11.38
CA ILE A 247 -0.96 -7.85 12.67
C ILE A 247 0.40 -7.26 13.01
N VAL A 248 1.44 -8.10 13.07
CA VAL A 248 2.83 -7.68 13.34
C VAL A 248 3.46 -7.30 12.01
N TYR A 249 4.26 -6.23 11.96
CA TYR A 249 4.86 -5.75 10.72
C TYR A 249 6.36 -5.51 10.89
N SER A 250 7.15 -5.99 9.94
CA SER A 250 8.55 -5.58 9.81
C SER A 250 8.65 -4.40 8.86
N LYS A 251 9.45 -3.40 9.20
CA LYS A 251 9.92 -2.42 8.22
C LYS A 251 10.72 -3.15 7.14
N SER A 252 10.46 -2.87 5.87
CA SER A 252 11.04 -3.59 4.73
C SER A 252 11.85 -2.67 3.80
N LEU A 253 11.30 -1.50 3.44
CA LEU A 253 11.97 -0.55 2.55
C LEU A 253 11.65 0.89 2.95
N ASP A 254 12.69 1.69 3.11
CA ASP A 254 12.63 3.14 3.36
C ASP A 254 12.47 3.93 2.06
N ARG A 255 11.90 5.13 2.18
CA ARG A 255 11.79 6.14 1.11
C ARG A 255 11.25 5.60 -0.22
N HIS A 256 10.30 4.69 -0.13
CA HIS A 256 9.61 4.08 -1.25
C HIS A 256 8.78 5.11 -2.03
N LEU A 257 9.03 5.23 -3.32
CA LEU A 257 8.38 6.21 -4.20
C LEU A 257 6.89 5.89 -4.35
N TYR A 258 6.05 6.82 -3.91
CA TYR A 258 4.60 6.76 -4.08
C TYR A 258 4.05 8.20 -4.10
N THR A 259 3.54 8.67 -5.23
CA THR A 259 3.19 10.09 -5.38
C THR A 259 1.83 10.45 -4.77
N THR A 260 1.79 11.53 -3.99
CA THR A 260 0.54 12.13 -3.45
C THR A 260 -0.43 12.49 -4.58
N THR A 261 0.08 13.11 -5.64
CA THR A 261 -0.70 13.42 -6.85
C THR A 261 -0.59 12.27 -7.85
N GLY A 262 -1.74 11.76 -8.31
CA GLY A 262 -1.82 10.63 -9.25
C GLY A 262 -1.84 9.25 -8.58
N GLY A 263 -1.20 9.08 -7.42
CA GLY A 263 -1.12 7.80 -6.73
C GLY A 263 -0.19 6.80 -7.41
N GLU A 264 0.86 7.28 -8.08
CA GLU A 264 1.75 6.49 -8.91
C GLU A 264 2.84 5.83 -8.08
N THR A 265 3.08 4.54 -8.34
CA THR A 265 4.20 3.79 -7.74
C THR A 265 4.74 2.76 -8.72
N ASP A 266 6.04 2.48 -8.61
CA ASP A 266 6.75 1.51 -9.45
C ASP A 266 6.76 0.09 -8.84
N PHE A 267 6.07 -0.12 -7.71
CA PHE A 267 6.01 -1.41 -7.04
C PHE A 267 5.44 -2.51 -7.94
N THR A 268 6.29 -3.45 -8.32
CA THR A 268 6.00 -4.50 -9.31
C THR A 268 6.33 -5.87 -8.72
N ASN A 269 5.33 -6.75 -8.72
CA ASN A 269 5.52 -8.18 -8.45
C ASN A 269 6.10 -8.87 -9.69
N VAL A 270 7.24 -9.53 -9.57
CA VAL A 270 7.89 -10.27 -10.67
C VAL A 270 7.28 -11.67 -10.71
N THR A 271 6.10 -11.78 -11.33
CA THR A 271 5.25 -12.98 -11.24
C THR A 271 5.87 -14.27 -11.82
N SER A 272 6.91 -14.13 -12.65
CA SER A 272 7.65 -15.24 -13.25
C SER A 272 8.65 -15.92 -12.30
N LEU A 273 8.95 -15.35 -11.12
CA LEU A 273 9.75 -16.00 -10.10
C LEU A 273 9.27 -15.71 -8.66
N ARG A 274 9.21 -16.74 -7.81
CA ARG A 274 8.60 -16.64 -6.48
C ARG A 274 9.40 -15.73 -5.54
N GLY A 275 8.70 -14.88 -4.79
CA GLY A 275 9.32 -14.02 -3.76
C GLY A 275 10.04 -12.80 -4.31
N VAL A 276 10.03 -12.59 -5.64
CA VAL A 276 10.72 -11.48 -6.29
C VAL A 276 9.78 -10.27 -6.48
N TYR A 277 10.23 -9.12 -6.00
CA TYR A 277 9.55 -7.83 -6.18
C TYR A 277 10.58 -6.75 -6.49
N MET A 278 10.19 -5.78 -7.32
CA MET A 278 11.02 -4.61 -7.62
C MET A 278 10.21 -3.33 -7.44
N THR A 279 10.86 -2.24 -7.06
CA THR A 279 10.24 -0.92 -6.91
C THR A 279 11.28 0.20 -6.97
N SER A 280 10.82 1.45 -6.96
CA SER A 280 11.65 2.64 -6.91
C SER A 280 11.70 3.25 -5.50
N VAL A 281 12.88 3.74 -5.11
CA VAL A 281 13.10 4.55 -3.90
C VAL A 281 13.61 5.93 -4.28
N LEU A 282 13.28 6.94 -3.47
CA LEU A 282 13.83 8.29 -3.59
C LEU A 282 15.08 8.39 -2.70
N SER A 283 16.24 8.64 -3.30
CA SER A 283 17.50 8.91 -2.60
C SER A 283 17.46 10.27 -1.87
N GLU A 284 18.42 10.52 -0.97
CA GLU A 284 18.59 11.81 -0.27
C GLU A 284 19.04 12.94 -1.22
N ASP A 285 19.63 12.61 -2.37
CA ASP A 285 19.94 13.56 -3.45
C ASP A 285 18.76 13.75 -4.45
N ASN A 286 17.56 13.31 -4.07
CA ASN A 286 16.33 13.28 -4.87
C ASN A 286 16.44 12.50 -6.20
N SER A 287 17.51 11.72 -6.39
CA SER A 287 17.57 10.75 -7.49
C SER A 287 16.67 9.54 -7.20
N ILE A 288 16.16 8.89 -8.25
CA ILE A 288 15.28 7.73 -8.11
C ILE A 288 16.06 6.46 -8.45
N GLN A 289 16.07 5.50 -7.53
CA GLN A 289 16.85 4.27 -7.65
C GLN A 289 15.93 3.05 -7.63
N THR A 290 16.20 2.06 -8.48
CA THR A 290 15.41 0.83 -8.51
C THR A 290 16.04 -0.20 -7.56
N MET A 291 15.19 -0.81 -6.73
CA MET A 291 15.54 -1.83 -5.76
C MET A 291 14.78 -3.12 -6.08
N ILE A 292 15.43 -4.26 -5.88
CA ILE A 292 14.86 -5.60 -6.03
C ILE A 292 15.08 -6.42 -4.76
N THR A 293 14.04 -7.16 -4.34
CA THR A 293 14.09 -8.20 -3.32
C THR A 293 13.82 -9.55 -3.97
N PHE A 294 14.43 -10.61 -3.46
CA PHE A 294 14.24 -12.00 -3.91
C PHE A 294 13.67 -12.90 -2.81
N ASP A 295 13.50 -12.34 -1.61
CA ASP A 295 13.13 -12.98 -0.35
C ASP A 295 11.88 -12.30 0.24
N GLN A 296 10.97 -11.87 -0.63
CA GLN A 296 9.65 -11.36 -0.26
C GLN A 296 9.72 -10.12 0.66
N GLY A 297 10.67 -9.23 0.39
CA GLY A 297 10.89 -7.99 1.14
C GLY A 297 11.76 -8.13 2.38
N GLY A 298 12.43 -9.27 2.59
CA GLY A 298 13.41 -9.44 3.67
C GLY A 298 14.65 -8.57 3.46
N ARG A 299 15.18 -8.57 2.23
CA ARG A 299 16.33 -7.75 1.83
C ARG A 299 16.15 -7.17 0.42
N TRP A 300 16.44 -5.87 0.30
CA TRP A 300 16.48 -5.15 -0.96
C TRP A 300 17.92 -4.86 -1.38
N LYS A 301 18.19 -4.89 -2.69
CA LYS A 301 19.48 -4.53 -3.31
C LYS A 301 19.24 -3.89 -4.69
N HIS A 302 20.23 -3.20 -5.24
CA HIS A 302 20.16 -2.74 -6.63
C HIS A 302 20.17 -3.92 -7.62
N LEU A 303 19.60 -3.71 -8.81
CA LEU A 303 19.65 -4.68 -9.89
C LEU A 303 21.04 -4.67 -10.54
N ARG A 304 21.61 -5.85 -10.77
CA ARG A 304 22.93 -5.99 -11.40
C ARG A 304 22.88 -5.46 -12.85
N LYS A 305 23.77 -4.52 -13.20
CA LYS A 305 23.90 -4.06 -14.59
C LYS A 305 24.26 -5.23 -15.53
N PRO A 306 23.81 -5.23 -16.80
CA PRO A 306 24.34 -6.14 -17.80
C PRO A 306 25.86 -6.04 -17.95
N GLU A 307 26.52 -7.17 -18.19
CA GLU A 307 27.99 -7.22 -18.24
C GLU A 307 28.56 -6.30 -19.33
N ASN A 308 27.92 -6.32 -20.51
CA ASN A 308 28.32 -5.55 -21.70
C ASN A 308 27.75 -4.11 -21.76
N SER A 309 27.04 -3.63 -20.72
CA SER A 309 26.55 -2.24 -20.68
C SER A 309 27.54 -1.30 -20.01
N GLU A 310 27.82 -0.16 -20.64
CA GLU A 310 28.50 0.98 -20.01
C GLU A 310 27.55 1.75 -19.08
N CYS A 311 28.12 2.46 -18.09
CA CYS A 311 27.35 3.33 -17.19
C CYS A 311 27.09 4.69 -17.84
N ASP A 312 25.87 5.20 -17.72
CA ASP A 312 25.45 6.49 -18.30
C ASP A 312 25.95 7.71 -17.49
N ALA A 313 25.53 8.90 -17.91
CA ALA A 313 25.95 10.16 -17.28
C ALA A 313 25.38 10.40 -15.86
N THR A 314 24.47 9.56 -15.35
CA THR A 314 24.05 9.61 -13.95
C THR A 314 25.10 9.01 -13.02
N ALA A 315 25.94 8.09 -13.52
CA ALA A 315 26.88 7.34 -12.71
C ALA A 315 28.13 8.15 -12.35
N LYS A 316 28.52 8.11 -11.07
CA LYS A 316 29.75 8.73 -10.57
C LYS A 316 31.00 7.97 -11.03
N ASN A 317 30.89 6.66 -11.25
CA ASN A 317 31.94 5.79 -11.78
C ASN A 317 31.48 5.20 -13.13
N LYS A 318 32.32 5.29 -14.17
CA LYS A 318 32.01 4.76 -15.51
C LYS A 318 31.88 3.23 -15.58
N ASN A 319 32.43 2.53 -14.59
CA ASN A 319 32.50 1.06 -14.57
C ASN A 319 31.60 0.40 -13.52
N GLU A 320 31.15 1.16 -12.51
CA GLU A 320 30.41 0.67 -11.35
C GLU A 320 29.10 1.44 -11.25
N CYS A 321 28.00 0.76 -11.57
CA CYS A 321 26.64 1.30 -11.62
C CYS A 321 25.63 0.14 -11.64
N SER A 322 24.34 0.44 -11.60
CA SER A 322 23.24 -0.54 -11.53
C SER A 322 22.31 -0.45 -12.73
N LEU A 323 21.40 -1.42 -12.87
CA LEU A 323 20.25 -1.30 -13.77
C LEU A 323 19.08 -0.63 -13.04
N HIS A 324 18.47 0.36 -13.69
CA HIS A 324 17.30 1.08 -13.22
C HIS A 324 16.14 0.86 -14.18
N ILE A 325 14.93 0.69 -13.65
CA ILE A 325 13.74 0.25 -14.39
C ILE A 325 12.72 1.37 -14.46
N HIS A 326 12.17 1.59 -15.65
CA HIS A 326 11.04 2.48 -15.86
C HIS A 326 9.72 1.73 -15.68
N ALA A 327 8.89 2.20 -14.76
CA ALA A 327 7.51 1.73 -14.57
C ALA A 327 6.52 2.92 -14.49
N SER A 328 5.43 2.79 -13.74
CA SER A 328 4.28 3.71 -13.70
C SER A 328 4.67 5.17 -13.51
N TYR A 329 5.61 5.47 -12.60
CA TYR A 329 6.07 6.83 -12.35
C TYR A 329 6.76 7.44 -13.57
N SER A 330 7.64 6.68 -14.24
CA SER A 330 8.32 7.15 -15.46
C SER A 330 7.33 7.45 -16.60
N ILE A 331 6.26 6.65 -16.69
CA ILE A 331 5.18 6.85 -17.66
C ILE A 331 4.35 8.10 -17.31
N SER A 332 4.03 8.32 -16.04
CA SER A 332 3.27 9.50 -15.59
C SER A 332 4.05 10.81 -15.78
N GLN A 333 5.39 10.77 -15.65
CA GLN A 333 6.30 11.86 -16.00
C GLN A 333 6.47 12.08 -17.51
N LYS A 334 5.78 11.29 -18.36
CA LYS A 334 5.80 11.39 -19.84
C LYS A 334 7.19 11.17 -20.44
N LEU A 335 8.03 10.36 -19.79
CA LEU A 335 9.24 9.83 -20.41
C LEU A 335 8.86 8.91 -21.59
N ASN A 336 9.82 8.62 -22.47
CA ASN A 336 9.60 7.82 -23.68
C ASN A 336 9.50 6.31 -23.38
N VAL A 337 8.55 5.94 -22.52
CA VAL A 337 8.33 4.60 -21.96
C VAL A 337 6.96 4.10 -22.40
N PRO A 338 6.87 3.26 -23.46
CA PRO A 338 5.59 2.81 -24.00
C PRO A 338 4.90 1.74 -23.14
N MET A 339 5.65 0.99 -22.32
CA MET A 339 5.15 -0.09 -21.48
C MET A 339 5.91 -0.18 -20.16
N ALA A 340 5.19 -0.47 -19.08
CA ALA A 340 5.75 -0.89 -17.80
C ALA A 340 6.31 -2.34 -17.87
N PRO A 341 7.03 -2.82 -16.84
CA PRO A 341 7.62 -4.16 -16.86
C PRO A 341 6.60 -5.29 -17.02
N LEU A 342 6.95 -6.30 -17.81
CA LEU A 342 6.14 -7.49 -18.07
C LEU A 342 6.83 -8.75 -17.49
N SER A 343 6.05 -9.54 -16.77
CA SER A 343 6.38 -10.90 -16.34
C SER A 343 5.11 -11.74 -16.36
N GLU A 344 5.22 -13.04 -16.63
CA GLU A 344 4.08 -13.96 -16.70
C GLU A 344 4.42 -15.25 -15.93
N PRO A 345 3.53 -15.79 -15.06
CA PRO A 345 3.86 -16.89 -14.15
C PRO A 345 4.10 -18.24 -14.83
N ASN A 346 3.67 -18.39 -16.09
CA ASN A 346 3.98 -19.55 -16.94
C ASN A 346 5.31 -19.41 -17.70
N ALA A 347 5.85 -18.20 -17.84
CA ALA A 347 7.12 -17.90 -18.49
C ALA A 347 8.24 -17.75 -17.44
N VAL A 348 8.61 -18.87 -16.82
CA VAL A 348 9.46 -18.94 -15.62
C VAL A 348 10.78 -18.18 -15.79
N GLY A 349 11.05 -17.24 -14.87
CA GLY A 349 12.24 -16.41 -14.85
C GLY A 349 12.23 -15.22 -15.82
N ILE A 350 11.30 -15.15 -16.79
CA ILE A 350 11.31 -14.08 -17.80
C ILE A 350 10.77 -12.77 -17.22
N VAL A 351 11.55 -11.69 -17.35
CA VAL A 351 11.16 -10.32 -16.99
C VAL A 351 11.62 -9.37 -18.09
N ILE A 352 10.73 -8.58 -18.67
CA ILE A 352 11.02 -7.63 -19.75
C ILE A 352 10.68 -6.21 -19.27
N ALA A 353 11.59 -5.26 -19.43
CA ALA A 353 11.40 -3.90 -18.93
C ALA A 353 12.18 -2.85 -19.73
N HIS A 354 11.66 -1.63 -19.79
CA HIS A 354 12.45 -0.45 -20.19
C HIS A 354 13.39 -0.06 -19.03
N GLY A 355 14.62 0.37 -19.34
CA GLY A 355 15.56 0.75 -18.31
C GLY A 355 16.71 1.66 -18.75
N SER A 356 17.50 2.06 -17.76
CA SER A 356 18.75 2.82 -17.90
C SER A 356 19.84 2.21 -17.00
N VAL A 357 21.10 2.29 -17.41
CA VAL A 357 22.24 1.73 -16.66
C VAL A 357 23.08 2.88 -16.10
N GLY A 358 23.08 3.05 -14.79
CA GLY A 358 23.55 4.27 -14.12
C GLY A 358 23.48 4.19 -12.60
N ASP A 359 23.55 5.34 -11.91
CA ASP A 359 23.33 5.44 -10.45
C ASP A 359 21.85 5.76 -10.12
N ALA A 360 21.05 6.13 -11.13
CA ALA A 360 19.64 6.49 -11.01
C ALA A 360 18.84 6.22 -12.30
N ILE A 361 17.50 6.35 -12.23
CA ILE A 361 16.63 6.39 -13.42
C ILE A 361 17.00 7.61 -14.27
N SER A 362 17.34 7.36 -15.53
CA SER A 362 17.77 8.39 -16.50
C SER A 362 16.56 8.98 -17.24
N VAL A 363 16.63 10.25 -17.66
CA VAL A 363 15.59 10.87 -18.50
C VAL A 363 15.84 10.69 -20.01
N MET A 364 16.89 9.95 -20.37
CA MET A 364 17.20 9.59 -21.76
C MET A 364 16.16 8.63 -22.33
N VAL A 365 16.12 8.48 -23.66
CA VAL A 365 15.28 7.47 -24.32
C VAL A 365 15.79 6.07 -23.92
N PRO A 366 14.95 5.21 -23.31
CA PRO A 366 15.41 3.95 -22.74
C PRO A 366 15.56 2.85 -23.78
N ASP A 367 16.45 1.91 -23.48
CA ASP A 367 16.52 0.60 -24.13
C ASP A 367 15.59 -0.40 -23.42
N VAL A 368 15.30 -1.53 -24.06
CA VAL A 368 14.61 -2.66 -23.42
C VAL A 368 15.63 -3.68 -22.92
N TYR A 369 15.45 -4.12 -21.67
CA TYR A 369 16.25 -5.12 -20.99
C TYR A 369 15.38 -6.35 -20.70
N ILE A 370 16.02 -7.52 -20.70
CA ILE A 370 15.41 -8.79 -20.34
C ILE A 370 16.26 -9.52 -19.31
N SER A 371 15.60 -10.15 -18.36
CA SER A 371 16.15 -11.19 -17.49
C SER A 371 15.44 -12.50 -17.79
N ASP A 372 16.17 -13.61 -17.77
CA ASP A 372 15.65 -14.97 -17.85
C ASP A 372 15.75 -15.72 -16.53
N ASP A 373 16.24 -15.10 -15.45
CA ASP A 373 16.48 -15.72 -14.15
C ASP A 373 15.71 -15.07 -12.99
N GLY A 374 14.71 -14.24 -13.33
CA GLY A 374 13.89 -13.50 -12.36
C GLY A 374 14.56 -12.24 -11.81
N GLY A 375 15.53 -11.68 -12.52
CA GLY A 375 16.14 -10.38 -12.23
C GLY A 375 17.49 -10.42 -11.52
N TYR A 376 18.12 -11.59 -11.37
CA TYR A 376 19.49 -11.73 -10.85
C TYR A 376 20.52 -11.26 -11.87
N SER A 377 20.32 -11.59 -13.14
CA SER A 377 21.11 -11.12 -14.28
C SER A 377 20.20 -10.53 -15.36
N TRP A 378 20.77 -9.65 -16.16
CA TRP A 378 20.06 -8.88 -17.19
C TRP A 378 20.92 -8.75 -18.44
N MET A 379 20.27 -8.71 -19.60
CA MET A 379 20.88 -8.35 -20.88
C MET A 379 20.07 -7.26 -21.57
N LYS A 380 20.72 -6.43 -22.39
CA LYS A 380 19.98 -5.54 -23.32
C LYS A 380 19.30 -6.43 -24.36
N MET A 381 17.98 -6.31 -24.46
CA MET A 381 17.13 -7.10 -25.36
C MET A 381 17.00 -6.41 -26.73
N LEU A 382 16.70 -5.11 -26.72
CA LEU A 382 16.50 -4.27 -27.91
C LEU A 382 16.97 -2.85 -27.63
N GLU A 383 17.55 -2.20 -28.63
CA GLU A 383 17.90 -0.78 -28.57
C GLU A 383 16.67 0.10 -28.82
N GLY A 384 16.47 1.11 -28.00
CA GLY A 384 15.30 2.00 -28.02
C GLY A 384 14.00 1.36 -27.50
N PRO A 385 12.94 2.18 -27.30
CA PRO A 385 11.71 1.76 -26.67
C PRO A 385 10.86 0.87 -27.57
N HIS A 386 10.27 -0.19 -26.99
CA HIS A 386 9.42 -1.14 -27.70
C HIS A 386 8.21 -1.54 -26.87
N TYR A 387 7.09 -1.79 -27.54
CA TYR A 387 6.00 -2.58 -26.97
C TYR A 387 6.38 -4.06 -27.07
N TYR A 388 6.15 -4.85 -26.02
CA TYR A 388 6.50 -6.26 -25.96
C TYR A 388 5.35 -7.14 -25.45
N THR A 389 5.35 -8.41 -25.83
CA THR A 389 4.38 -9.42 -25.36
C THR A 389 5.02 -10.80 -25.34
N ILE A 390 4.72 -11.58 -24.29
CA ILE A 390 5.10 -12.98 -24.16
C ILE A 390 3.95 -13.85 -24.70
N LEU A 391 4.29 -14.86 -25.49
CA LEU A 391 3.38 -15.84 -26.07
C LEU A 391 3.84 -17.27 -25.74
N ASP A 392 2.93 -18.23 -25.84
CA ASP A 392 3.17 -19.67 -25.62
C ASP A 392 4.07 -20.00 -24.39
N SER A 393 3.79 -19.35 -23.26
CA SER A 393 4.51 -19.52 -21.98
C SER A 393 6.01 -19.23 -22.05
N GLY A 394 6.43 -18.30 -22.90
CA GLY A 394 7.85 -17.95 -23.13
C GLY A 394 8.44 -18.55 -24.41
N GLY A 395 7.70 -19.42 -25.13
CA GLY A 395 8.14 -19.99 -26.40
C GLY A 395 8.33 -18.95 -27.52
N ILE A 396 7.64 -17.80 -27.44
CA ILE A 396 7.87 -16.65 -28.33
C ILE A 396 7.80 -15.35 -27.54
N ILE A 397 8.75 -14.45 -27.79
CA ILE A 397 8.66 -13.04 -27.38
C ILE A 397 8.48 -12.18 -28.63
N VAL A 398 7.49 -11.30 -28.60
CA VAL A 398 7.17 -10.36 -29.68
C VAL A 398 7.50 -8.94 -29.25
N ALA A 399 8.01 -8.12 -30.18
CA ALA A 399 8.22 -6.69 -29.98
C ALA A 399 7.80 -5.83 -31.20
N ILE A 400 7.31 -4.62 -30.91
CA ILE A 400 7.03 -3.55 -31.89
C ILE A 400 7.78 -2.29 -31.44
N GLU A 401 8.48 -1.65 -32.37
CA GLU A 401 9.22 -0.42 -32.11
C GLU A 401 8.29 0.76 -31.80
N HIS A 402 8.55 1.49 -30.72
CA HIS A 402 7.81 2.72 -30.42
C HIS A 402 8.41 3.87 -31.24
N SER A 403 7.66 4.32 -32.24
CA SER A 403 8.06 5.39 -33.16
C SER A 403 6.96 6.43 -33.33
N SER A 404 7.35 7.67 -33.57
CA SER A 404 6.47 8.75 -34.00
C SER A 404 6.06 8.65 -35.48
N HIS A 405 6.70 7.76 -36.24
CA HIS A 405 6.42 7.49 -37.65
C HIS A 405 5.63 6.18 -37.81
N PRO A 406 4.84 6.02 -38.88
CA PRO A 406 4.17 4.76 -39.18
C PRO A 406 5.13 3.57 -39.28
N ILE A 407 4.73 2.42 -38.72
CA ILE A 407 5.51 1.17 -38.74
C ILE A 407 4.76 0.06 -39.47
N ASN A 408 5.52 -0.89 -40.02
CA ASN A 408 4.99 -2.09 -40.70
C ASN A 408 5.79 -3.38 -40.41
N VAL A 409 6.69 -3.34 -39.43
CA VAL A 409 7.56 -4.45 -39.03
C VAL A 409 7.24 -4.89 -37.61
N ILE A 410 7.21 -6.21 -37.42
CA ILE A 410 7.16 -6.89 -36.11
C ILE A 410 8.48 -7.63 -35.90
N LYS A 411 9.02 -7.55 -34.67
CA LYS A 411 10.21 -8.27 -34.23
C LYS A 411 9.76 -9.48 -33.40
N PHE A 412 10.38 -10.64 -33.56
CA PHE A 412 10.12 -11.82 -32.72
C PHE A 412 11.39 -12.60 -32.39
N SER A 413 11.37 -13.30 -31.26
CA SER A 413 12.40 -14.20 -30.75
C SER A 413 11.77 -15.52 -30.30
N THR A 414 12.49 -16.63 -30.43
CA THR A 414 12.08 -17.98 -29.98
C THR A 414 13.05 -18.59 -28.96
N ASP A 415 13.98 -17.77 -28.46
CA ASP A 415 15.12 -18.16 -27.62
C ASP A 415 15.27 -17.23 -26.40
N GLU A 416 14.12 -16.87 -25.80
CA GLU A 416 14.02 -15.98 -24.63
C GLU A 416 14.69 -14.60 -24.85
N GLY A 417 14.55 -14.02 -26.05
CA GLY A 417 14.98 -12.65 -26.36
C GLY A 417 16.45 -12.50 -26.76
N GLN A 418 17.18 -13.60 -26.99
CA GLN A 418 18.60 -13.57 -27.35
C GLN A 418 18.83 -13.26 -28.85
N CYS A 419 18.09 -13.90 -29.75
CA CYS A 419 18.14 -13.63 -31.19
C CYS A 419 16.79 -13.10 -31.68
N TRP A 420 16.84 -12.10 -32.55
CA TRP A 420 15.65 -11.43 -33.09
C TRP A 420 15.55 -11.55 -34.61
N GLN A 421 14.34 -11.83 -35.09
CA GLN A 421 13.97 -11.82 -36.50
C GLN A 421 12.94 -10.72 -36.76
N THR A 422 13.02 -10.09 -37.93
CA THR A 422 12.06 -9.06 -38.39
C THR A 422 11.12 -9.62 -39.45
N TYR A 423 9.85 -9.27 -39.37
CA TYR A 423 8.84 -9.63 -40.35
C TYR A 423 7.99 -8.41 -40.72
N THR A 424 7.81 -8.17 -42.02
CA THR A 424 6.96 -7.08 -42.53
C THR A 424 5.50 -7.55 -42.59
N PHE A 425 4.68 -7.16 -41.61
CA PHE A 425 3.30 -7.63 -41.48
C PHE A 425 2.31 -6.91 -42.42
N THR A 426 2.68 -5.74 -42.97
CA THR A 426 1.86 -5.01 -43.94
C THR A 426 2.70 -4.23 -44.96
N ARG A 427 2.12 -3.95 -46.13
CA ARG A 427 2.72 -3.09 -47.15
C ARG A 427 2.44 -1.60 -46.90
N GLU A 428 1.35 -1.29 -46.22
CA GLU A 428 0.92 0.07 -45.89
C GLU A 428 1.17 0.31 -44.40
N PRO A 429 2.19 1.11 -44.02
CA PRO A 429 2.50 1.39 -42.63
C PRO A 429 1.34 2.00 -41.85
N ILE A 430 1.32 1.74 -40.55
CA ILE A 430 0.28 2.23 -39.63
C ILE A 430 0.91 3.03 -38.49
N TYR A 431 0.22 4.05 -38.02
CA TYR A 431 0.50 4.61 -36.71
C TYR A 431 0.07 3.57 -35.66
N PHE A 432 1.05 2.92 -35.06
CA PHE A 432 0.84 1.91 -34.03
C PHE A 432 0.24 2.53 -32.77
N THR A 433 -0.62 1.77 -32.08
CA THR A 433 -1.26 2.20 -30.83
C THR A 433 -1.19 1.17 -29.71
N GLY A 434 -1.13 -0.13 -30.01
CA GLY A 434 -1.10 -1.16 -28.98
C GLY A 434 -1.05 -2.59 -29.50
N LEU A 435 -0.64 -3.51 -28.63
CA LEU A 435 -0.71 -4.95 -28.81
C LEU A 435 -1.91 -5.51 -28.03
N ALA A 436 -2.54 -6.56 -28.56
CA ALA A 436 -3.55 -7.33 -27.84
C ALA A 436 -3.33 -8.84 -28.05
N SER A 437 -3.31 -9.59 -26.95
CA SER A 437 -3.17 -11.05 -26.91
C SER A 437 -4.20 -11.68 -25.97
N GLU A 438 -4.31 -13.00 -25.97
CA GLU A 438 -5.09 -13.76 -24.96
C GLU A 438 -4.38 -13.65 -23.59
N PRO A 439 -5.05 -13.15 -22.53
CA PRO A 439 -4.46 -13.05 -21.19
C PRO A 439 -3.91 -14.39 -20.66
N GLY A 440 -2.81 -14.32 -19.90
CA GLY A 440 -2.11 -15.50 -19.38
C GLY A 440 -1.12 -16.13 -20.37
N ALA A 441 -0.74 -15.41 -21.43
CA ALA A 441 0.38 -15.73 -22.32
C ALA A 441 0.42 -17.16 -22.90
N ARG A 442 -0.73 -17.79 -23.15
CA ARG A 442 -0.85 -19.18 -23.69
C ARG A 442 -1.20 -19.27 -25.18
N SER A 443 -1.58 -18.15 -25.80
CA SER A 443 -1.85 -18.10 -27.23
C SER A 443 -0.55 -17.93 -28.03
N MET A 444 -0.60 -18.30 -29.32
CA MET A 444 0.36 -17.91 -30.35
C MET A 444 -0.18 -16.79 -31.27
N ASN A 445 -1.35 -16.22 -30.93
CA ASN A 445 -1.98 -15.16 -31.70
C ASN A 445 -1.71 -13.80 -31.04
N ILE A 446 -1.28 -12.82 -31.84
CA ILE A 446 -1.05 -11.43 -31.43
C ILE A 446 -1.72 -10.47 -32.42
N SER A 447 -2.51 -9.53 -31.92
CA SER A 447 -3.15 -8.48 -32.72
C SER A 447 -2.41 -7.16 -32.59
N ILE A 448 -1.88 -6.66 -33.70
CA ILE A 448 -1.20 -5.35 -33.82
C ILE A 448 -2.26 -4.31 -34.18
N TRP A 449 -2.51 -3.33 -33.30
CA TRP A 449 -3.51 -2.28 -33.52
C TRP A 449 -2.86 -0.94 -33.90
N GLY A 450 -3.54 -0.22 -34.80
CA GLY A 450 -3.17 1.13 -35.18
C GLY A 450 -4.18 1.78 -36.12
N PHE A 451 -3.78 2.89 -36.75
CA PHE A 451 -4.57 3.57 -37.76
C PHE A 451 -3.74 3.98 -38.98
N THR A 452 -4.38 4.02 -40.14
CA THR A 452 -3.75 4.38 -41.43
C THR A 452 -3.50 5.89 -41.54
N GLU A 453 -2.47 6.28 -42.28
CA GLU A 453 -2.04 7.69 -42.50
C GLU A 453 -2.99 8.54 -43.39
N SER A 454 -4.09 7.95 -43.91
CA SER A 454 -5.01 8.62 -44.86
C SER A 454 -5.47 10.02 -44.42
N PHE A 455 -5.18 11.00 -45.29
CA PHE A 455 -5.55 12.41 -45.14
C PHE A 455 -7.07 12.65 -45.13
N LEU A 456 -7.86 11.76 -45.75
CA LEU A 456 -9.31 11.93 -45.91
C LEU A 456 -10.10 11.29 -44.75
N ALA A 457 -9.62 10.18 -44.18
CA ALA A 457 -10.22 9.55 -43.01
C ALA A 457 -9.21 8.58 -42.36
N ARG A 458 -8.84 8.84 -41.10
CA ARG A 458 -8.10 7.86 -40.28
C ARG A 458 -9.00 6.67 -39.98
N GLN A 459 -8.60 5.48 -40.42
CA GLN A 459 -9.32 4.24 -40.15
C GLN A 459 -8.50 3.36 -39.21
N TRP A 460 -9.17 2.81 -38.19
CA TRP A 460 -8.60 1.79 -37.31
C TRP A 460 -8.43 0.48 -38.07
N VAL A 461 -7.28 -0.17 -37.85
CA VAL A 461 -6.95 -1.47 -38.43
C VAL A 461 -6.26 -2.34 -37.39
N SER A 462 -6.50 -3.65 -37.47
CA SER A 462 -5.83 -4.65 -36.65
C SER A 462 -5.25 -5.74 -37.55
N TYR A 463 -3.97 -6.05 -37.37
CA TYR A 463 -3.28 -7.14 -38.06
C TYR A 463 -2.98 -8.25 -37.05
N THR A 464 -3.66 -9.38 -37.17
CA THR A 464 -3.46 -10.52 -36.26
C THR A 464 -2.52 -11.56 -36.90
N VAL A 465 -1.38 -11.78 -36.25
CA VAL A 465 -0.36 -12.77 -36.62
C VAL A 465 -0.55 -14.01 -35.76
N ASP A 466 -0.44 -15.19 -36.38
CA ASP A 466 -0.52 -16.50 -35.72
C ASP A 466 0.78 -17.28 -35.96
N PHE A 467 1.53 -17.54 -34.90
CA PHE A 467 2.85 -18.15 -34.97
C PHE A 467 2.84 -19.69 -35.05
N LYS A 468 1.68 -20.33 -35.20
CA LYS A 468 1.57 -21.80 -35.35
C LYS A 468 2.47 -22.43 -36.42
N ASP A 469 2.74 -21.70 -37.50
CA ASP A 469 3.56 -22.17 -38.63
C ASP A 469 5.06 -21.78 -38.47
N ILE A 470 5.40 -21.06 -37.39
CA ILE A 470 6.79 -20.84 -36.95
C ILE A 470 7.19 -21.90 -35.90
N LEU A 471 6.25 -22.29 -35.03
CA LEU A 471 6.41 -23.38 -34.06
C LEU A 471 5.61 -24.63 -34.48
N GLU A 472 5.87 -25.15 -35.69
CA GLU A 472 5.13 -26.30 -36.26
C GLU A 472 5.19 -27.58 -35.38
N ARG A 473 6.24 -27.70 -34.56
CA ARG A 473 6.51 -28.88 -33.73
C ARG A 473 6.17 -28.61 -32.27
N ASN A 474 5.42 -29.51 -31.64
CA ASN A 474 5.23 -29.50 -30.18
C ASN A 474 6.50 -29.90 -29.43
N CYS A 475 6.72 -29.33 -28.25
CA CYS A 475 7.86 -29.69 -27.39
C CYS A 475 7.71 -31.09 -26.79
N GLU A 476 8.85 -31.77 -26.64
CA GLU A 476 9.03 -33.08 -26.02
C GLU A 476 9.95 -32.95 -24.80
N GLU A 477 10.04 -33.98 -23.95
CA GLU A 477 10.88 -33.95 -22.73
C GLU A 477 12.34 -33.52 -22.98
N LYS A 478 12.91 -33.89 -24.15
CA LYS A 478 14.28 -33.53 -24.57
C LYS A 478 14.50 -32.01 -24.73
N ASP A 479 13.43 -31.28 -25.06
CA ASP A 479 13.46 -29.84 -25.29
C ASP A 479 13.53 -29.05 -23.98
N TYR A 480 13.27 -29.71 -22.85
CA TYR A 480 13.38 -29.11 -21.53
C TYR A 480 14.75 -29.37 -20.88
N THR A 481 15.14 -28.48 -19.98
CA THR A 481 16.34 -28.58 -19.15
C THR A 481 16.00 -28.31 -17.68
N ILE A 482 16.72 -28.96 -16.78
CA ILE A 482 16.61 -28.67 -15.34
C ILE A 482 17.26 -27.31 -15.08
N TRP A 483 16.57 -26.46 -14.32
CA TRP A 483 17.05 -25.15 -13.86
C TRP A 483 16.71 -24.97 -12.37
N LEU A 484 17.72 -24.65 -11.56
CA LEU A 484 17.54 -24.33 -10.14
C LEU A 484 17.23 -22.84 -9.99
N ALA A 485 16.05 -22.51 -9.48
CA ALA A 485 15.68 -21.14 -9.18
C ALA A 485 16.55 -20.56 -8.06
N HIS A 486 16.81 -19.25 -8.12
CA HIS A 486 17.57 -18.50 -7.11
C HIS A 486 19.01 -18.99 -6.86
N SER A 487 19.59 -19.75 -7.81
CA SER A 487 20.99 -20.19 -7.72
C SER A 487 21.94 -18.98 -7.79
N THR A 488 22.86 -18.91 -6.82
CA THR A 488 23.86 -17.84 -6.64
C THR A 488 25.26 -18.37 -6.38
N ASP A 489 25.38 -19.52 -5.71
CA ASP A 489 26.64 -20.26 -5.54
C ASP A 489 26.36 -21.77 -5.60
N PRO A 490 26.51 -22.43 -6.76
CA PRO A 490 26.27 -23.86 -6.92
C PRO A 490 27.14 -24.77 -6.03
N GLY A 491 28.17 -24.23 -5.35
CA GLY A 491 28.96 -24.95 -4.36
C GLY A 491 28.35 -25.00 -2.97
N ASP A 492 27.38 -24.14 -2.65
CA ASP A 492 26.75 -24.07 -1.33
C ASP A 492 25.57 -25.05 -1.19
N TYR A 493 25.47 -25.70 -0.03
CA TYR A 493 24.30 -26.48 0.34
C TYR A 493 23.05 -25.61 0.49
N GLY A 494 23.21 -24.33 0.87
CA GLY A 494 22.14 -23.33 0.93
C GLY A 494 21.65 -22.82 -0.43
N ASP A 495 22.31 -23.14 -1.55
CA ASP A 495 22.05 -22.49 -2.84
C ASP A 495 20.59 -22.59 -3.33
N GLY A 496 19.97 -21.47 -3.68
CA GLY A 496 18.56 -21.43 -4.08
C GLY A 496 17.53 -21.64 -2.97
N CYS A 497 17.93 -21.72 -1.69
CA CYS A 497 16.99 -21.70 -0.57
C CYS A 497 16.40 -20.29 -0.41
N ILE A 498 15.12 -20.12 -0.76
CA ILE A 498 14.35 -18.90 -0.49
C ILE A 498 13.12 -19.28 0.32
N LEU A 499 12.88 -18.60 1.44
CA LEU A 499 11.76 -18.89 2.36
C LEU A 499 11.71 -20.40 2.71
N GLY A 500 12.88 -20.94 3.07
CA GLY A 500 13.02 -22.32 3.54
C GLY A 500 12.92 -23.46 2.53
N TYR A 501 12.85 -23.20 1.21
CA TYR A 501 12.94 -24.26 0.20
C TYR A 501 13.48 -23.80 -1.16
N LYS A 502 14.07 -24.74 -1.90
CA LYS A 502 14.52 -24.61 -3.29
C LYS A 502 13.42 -25.05 -4.25
N GLU A 503 13.41 -24.52 -5.47
CA GLU A 503 12.54 -25.01 -6.56
C GLU A 503 13.38 -25.32 -7.81
N GLN A 504 13.37 -26.59 -8.23
CA GLN A 504 13.97 -27.01 -9.50
C GLN A 504 12.89 -27.09 -10.57
N TYR A 505 13.05 -26.38 -11.67
CA TYR A 505 12.11 -26.29 -12.78
C TYR A 505 12.59 -27.10 -13.98
N LEU A 506 11.65 -27.61 -14.78
CA LEU A 506 11.90 -27.95 -16.19
C LEU A 506 11.54 -26.73 -17.05
N ARG A 507 12.55 -26.10 -17.66
CA ARG A 507 12.39 -24.94 -18.55
C ARG A 507 12.72 -25.32 -19.99
N LEU A 508 12.05 -24.68 -20.95
CA LEU A 508 12.34 -24.86 -22.36
C LEU A 508 13.79 -24.41 -22.64
N ARG A 509 14.54 -25.21 -23.40
CA ARG A 509 15.88 -24.81 -23.86
C ARG A 509 15.74 -23.69 -24.88
N LYS A 510 16.52 -22.61 -24.73
CA LYS A 510 16.63 -21.51 -25.71
C LYS A 510 16.93 -21.98 -27.14
N SER A 511 17.60 -23.12 -27.31
CA SER A 511 17.88 -23.73 -28.62
C SER A 511 16.74 -24.58 -29.21
N SER A 512 15.68 -24.85 -28.44
CA SER A 512 14.57 -25.73 -28.84
C SER A 512 13.38 -24.92 -29.34
N VAL A 513 13.37 -24.69 -30.65
CA VAL A 513 12.23 -24.07 -31.34
C VAL A 513 11.09 -25.09 -31.42
N CYS A 514 10.12 -24.96 -30.51
CA CYS A 514 8.91 -25.78 -30.45
C CYS A 514 7.80 -25.09 -29.63
N GLN A 515 6.56 -25.56 -29.79
CA GLN A 515 5.41 -25.09 -29.04
C GLN A 515 5.29 -25.82 -27.68
N ASN A 516 5.28 -25.08 -26.57
CA ASN A 516 4.90 -25.59 -25.24
C ASN A 516 3.44 -26.04 -25.21
N GLY A 517 2.56 -25.25 -25.84
CA GLY A 517 1.15 -25.57 -26.02
C GLY A 517 0.25 -25.04 -24.91
N ARG A 518 -1.04 -24.88 -25.25
CA ARG A 518 -2.04 -24.27 -24.33
C ARG A 518 -2.22 -24.99 -23.00
N ASN A 519 -2.01 -26.30 -22.99
CA ASN A 519 -2.12 -27.15 -21.81
C ASN A 519 -0.79 -27.26 -21.03
N TYR A 520 0.24 -26.49 -21.38
CA TYR A 520 1.53 -26.50 -20.68
C TYR A 520 1.35 -26.21 -19.18
N VAL A 521 1.95 -27.07 -18.35
CA VAL A 521 2.01 -26.91 -16.90
C VAL A 521 3.48 -26.78 -16.50
N VAL A 522 3.79 -25.68 -15.82
CA VAL A 522 5.13 -25.44 -15.26
C VAL A 522 5.48 -26.59 -14.31
N THR A 523 6.41 -27.44 -14.73
CA THR A 523 6.86 -28.58 -13.92
C THR A 523 7.98 -28.13 -12.99
N LYS A 524 7.75 -28.25 -11.68
CA LYS A 524 8.73 -27.93 -10.66
C LYS A 524 8.73 -28.92 -9.49
N GLN A 525 9.90 -29.11 -8.90
CA GLN A 525 10.13 -29.99 -7.75
C GLN A 525 10.69 -29.16 -6.58
N PRO A 526 9.97 -29.05 -5.44
CA PRO A 526 10.49 -28.37 -4.27
C PRO A 526 11.48 -29.25 -3.50
N SER A 527 12.52 -28.65 -2.94
CA SER A 527 13.46 -29.30 -2.01
C SER A 527 13.56 -28.48 -0.72
N VAL A 528 13.11 -29.05 0.40
CA VAL A 528 13.03 -28.34 1.69
C VAL A 528 14.43 -28.11 2.27
N CYS A 529 14.68 -26.89 2.75
CA CYS A 529 15.93 -26.50 3.39
C CYS A 529 15.83 -26.64 4.92
N PRO A 530 16.97 -26.89 5.61
CA PRO A 530 17.03 -26.77 7.07
C PRO A 530 16.84 -25.30 7.49
N CYS A 531 16.12 -25.04 8.57
CA CYS A 531 15.91 -23.67 9.05
C CYS A 531 17.22 -23.05 9.54
N SER A 532 17.44 -21.80 9.17
CA SER A 532 18.46 -20.89 9.68
C SER A 532 17.83 -19.86 10.63
N LEU A 533 18.58 -18.83 11.06
CA LEU A 533 17.97 -17.66 11.71
C LEU A 533 17.32 -16.69 10.70
N GLU A 534 17.67 -16.79 9.42
CA GLU A 534 17.19 -15.86 8.38
C GLU A 534 15.75 -16.17 7.97
N ASP A 535 15.32 -17.44 8.08
CA ASP A 535 13.93 -17.91 7.90
C ASP A 535 12.94 -17.41 8.98
N PHE A 536 13.41 -16.54 9.88
CA PHE A 536 12.62 -15.91 10.96
C PHE A 536 12.71 -14.38 10.89
N LEU A 537 11.60 -13.71 11.18
CA LEU A 537 11.49 -12.30 11.51
C LEU A 537 11.65 -12.08 13.02
N CYS A 538 11.96 -10.86 13.42
CA CYS A 538 11.77 -10.45 14.80
C CYS A 538 10.30 -10.22 15.07
N ASP A 539 9.82 -10.78 16.17
CA ASP A 539 8.45 -10.56 16.64
C ASP A 539 8.37 -9.26 17.46
N PHE A 540 7.15 -8.85 17.83
CA PHE A 540 6.90 -7.56 18.47
C PHE A 540 7.86 -7.24 19.63
N GLY A 541 8.43 -6.03 19.65
CA GLY A 541 9.35 -5.56 20.68
C GLY A 541 10.77 -6.15 20.61
N TYR A 542 11.13 -6.81 19.52
CA TYR A 542 12.49 -7.21 19.18
C TYR A 542 12.95 -6.57 17.86
N PHE A 543 14.26 -6.50 17.63
CA PHE A 543 14.86 -5.98 16.40
C PHE A 543 16.18 -6.69 16.08
N ARG A 544 16.67 -6.59 14.83
CA ARG A 544 18.03 -6.99 14.45
C ARG A 544 18.97 -5.78 14.51
N PRO A 545 20.08 -5.85 15.26
CA PRO A 545 21.19 -4.91 15.10
C PRO A 545 21.85 -5.04 13.72
N GLU A 546 22.55 -4.01 13.28
CA GLU A 546 23.32 -4.08 12.03
C GLU A 546 24.33 -5.25 12.07
N ASN A 547 24.33 -6.07 11.01
CA ASN A 547 25.19 -7.24 10.83
C ASN A 547 24.99 -8.41 11.82
N ASP A 548 23.90 -8.47 12.60
CA ASP A 548 23.54 -9.65 13.41
C ASP A 548 22.19 -10.26 12.96
N SER A 549 22.18 -11.55 12.63
CA SER A 549 20.96 -12.31 12.30
C SER A 549 20.04 -12.54 13.51
N LYS A 550 20.49 -12.24 14.74
CA LYS A 550 19.72 -12.45 15.97
C LYS A 550 18.80 -11.29 16.30
N CYS A 551 17.55 -11.63 16.63
CA CYS A 551 16.59 -10.71 17.20
C CYS A 551 16.90 -10.46 18.68
N VAL A 552 17.24 -9.23 19.03
CA VAL A 552 17.46 -8.77 20.41
C VAL A 552 16.28 -7.93 20.88
N GLU A 553 16.01 -7.94 22.19
CA GLU A 553 14.88 -7.22 22.76
C GLU A 553 15.13 -5.71 22.66
N GLN A 554 14.15 -4.93 22.17
CA GLN A 554 14.28 -3.47 22.12
C GLN A 554 14.49 -2.90 23.54
N PRO A 555 15.44 -1.99 23.79
CA PRO A 555 15.63 -1.40 25.12
C PRO A 555 14.37 -0.69 25.64
N GLU A 556 13.71 0.05 24.76
CA GLU A 556 12.54 0.89 25.06
C GLU A 556 11.61 0.91 23.83
N LEU A 557 10.31 0.67 24.04
CA LEU A 557 9.29 0.73 22.98
C LEU A 557 8.88 2.19 22.76
N LYS A 558 8.86 2.66 21.51
CA LYS A 558 8.59 4.08 21.15
C LYS A 558 7.59 4.21 20.01
N GLY A 559 6.92 5.35 19.94
CA GLY A 559 5.94 5.64 18.88
C GLY A 559 4.87 4.54 18.78
N HIS A 560 4.64 4.05 17.56
CA HIS A 560 3.62 3.04 17.28
C HIS A 560 3.85 1.70 17.99
N ASP A 561 5.09 1.31 18.30
CA ASP A 561 5.38 0.11 19.10
C ASP A 561 4.87 0.26 20.54
N LEU A 562 4.98 1.46 21.12
CA LEU A 562 4.43 1.75 22.44
C LEU A 562 2.89 1.76 22.41
N GLU A 563 2.29 2.33 21.37
CA GLU A 563 0.84 2.30 21.18
C GLU A 563 0.30 0.87 21.05
N PHE A 564 0.95 0.03 20.24
CA PHE A 564 0.60 -1.37 20.11
C PHE A 564 0.73 -2.11 21.45
N CYS A 565 1.75 -1.82 22.26
CA CYS A 565 1.89 -2.41 23.60
C CYS A 565 0.78 -2.00 24.59
N LEU A 566 0.27 -0.78 24.47
CA LEU A 566 -0.75 -0.23 25.37
C LEU A 566 -2.18 -0.63 24.96
N TYR A 567 -2.47 -0.71 23.65
CA TYR A 567 -3.81 -0.90 23.11
C TYR A 567 -4.01 -2.23 22.37
N GLY A 568 -2.94 -2.99 22.10
CA GLY A 568 -2.99 -4.30 21.46
C GLY A 568 -3.55 -5.41 22.37
N ARG A 569 -3.94 -6.52 21.74
CA ARG A 569 -4.40 -7.71 22.48
C ARG A 569 -3.23 -8.43 23.14
N GLU A 570 -3.44 -8.96 24.34
CA GLU A 570 -2.39 -9.62 25.15
C GLU A 570 -1.73 -10.80 24.42
N GLU A 571 -2.51 -11.55 23.63
CA GLU A 571 -2.04 -12.65 22.78
C GLU A 571 -1.00 -12.27 21.70
N HIS A 572 -0.88 -10.98 21.37
CA HIS A 572 0.14 -10.47 20.45
C HIS A 572 1.34 -9.83 21.18
N LEU A 573 1.23 -9.63 22.50
CA LEU A 573 2.28 -9.05 23.35
C LEU A 573 3.09 -10.14 24.09
N THR A 574 2.61 -11.38 24.08
CA THR A 574 3.33 -12.58 24.55
C THR A 574 4.16 -13.17 23.42
N THR A 575 5.49 -13.07 23.50
CA THR A 575 6.40 -13.45 22.40
C THR A 575 7.69 -14.14 22.87
N SER A 576 8.25 -15.01 22.02
CA SER A 576 9.61 -15.55 22.14
C SER A 576 10.68 -14.62 21.52
N GLY A 577 10.27 -13.57 20.80
CA GLY A 577 11.13 -12.64 20.07
C GLY A 577 11.53 -13.07 18.66
N TYR A 578 11.06 -14.23 18.20
CA TYR A 578 11.21 -14.69 16.82
C TYR A 578 9.90 -15.25 16.29
N ARG A 579 9.64 -15.02 15.01
CA ARG A 579 8.48 -15.54 14.28
C ARG A 579 8.94 -16.07 12.93
N LYS A 580 8.38 -17.18 12.44
CA LYS A 580 8.72 -17.66 11.08
C LYS A 580 8.25 -16.64 10.02
N ILE A 581 9.02 -16.47 8.95
CA ILE A 581 8.57 -15.64 7.81
C ILE A 581 7.30 -16.26 7.21
N PRO A 582 6.26 -15.48 6.86
CA PRO A 582 5.07 -16.03 6.23
C PRO A 582 5.36 -16.64 4.84
N GLY A 583 4.79 -17.81 4.58
CA GLY A 583 5.09 -18.61 3.39
C GLY A 583 6.36 -19.48 3.51
N ASP A 584 7.11 -19.39 4.61
CA ASP A 584 8.35 -20.14 4.82
C ASP A 584 8.12 -21.63 5.13
N LYS A 585 8.80 -22.51 4.39
CA LYS A 585 8.62 -23.97 4.47
C LYS A 585 9.85 -24.76 4.94
N CYS A 586 10.85 -24.11 5.56
CA CYS A 586 12.01 -24.79 6.14
C CYS A 586 11.60 -25.83 7.19
N GLN A 587 12.37 -26.91 7.33
CA GLN A 587 12.14 -27.98 8.30
C GLN A 587 13.44 -28.45 8.97
N GLY A 588 13.41 -28.69 10.27
CA GLY A 588 14.61 -28.99 11.05
C GLY A 588 15.55 -27.79 11.14
N GLY A 589 16.83 -28.00 11.46
CA GLY A 589 17.78 -26.91 11.64
C GLY A 589 17.55 -26.11 12.93
N VAL A 590 17.71 -24.79 12.85
CA VAL A 590 17.57 -23.87 13.99
C VAL A 590 16.10 -23.65 14.31
N ASN A 591 15.73 -23.86 15.57
CA ASN A 591 14.48 -23.37 16.15
C ASN A 591 14.83 -22.48 17.35
N PRO A 592 14.56 -21.16 17.32
CA PRO A 592 14.94 -20.24 18.39
C PRO A 592 14.05 -20.41 19.64
N VAL A 593 14.39 -21.40 20.47
CA VAL A 593 13.72 -21.65 21.75
C VAL A 593 14.10 -20.55 22.75
N ARG A 594 13.11 -19.74 23.14
CA ARG A 594 13.19 -18.74 24.22
C ARG A 594 11.94 -18.87 25.10
N GLU A 595 12.06 -18.48 26.37
CA GLU A 595 10.89 -18.31 27.22
C GLU A 595 9.98 -17.21 26.65
N VAL A 596 8.67 -17.49 26.59
CA VAL A 596 7.68 -16.52 26.12
C VAL A 596 7.56 -15.39 27.15
N LYS A 597 7.94 -14.18 26.75
CA LYS A 597 7.83 -12.97 27.57
C LYS A 597 6.54 -12.23 27.26
N ASP A 598 5.88 -11.78 28.33
CA ASP A 598 4.77 -10.83 28.29
C ASP A 598 5.31 -9.39 28.30
N LEU A 599 5.32 -8.75 27.12
CA LEU A 599 5.82 -7.39 26.96
C LEU A 599 4.85 -6.31 27.50
N LYS A 600 3.58 -6.65 27.77
CA LYS A 600 2.61 -5.70 28.34
C LYS A 600 3.08 -5.18 29.70
N LYS A 601 3.68 -6.05 30.52
CA LYS A 601 4.31 -5.67 31.79
C LYS A 601 5.47 -4.68 31.62
N LYS A 602 6.19 -4.75 30.51
CA LYS A 602 7.34 -3.87 30.22
C LYS A 602 6.92 -2.46 29.80
N CYS A 603 5.89 -2.32 28.96
CA CYS A 603 5.38 -0.98 28.66
C CYS A 603 4.58 -0.39 29.83
N THR A 604 3.84 -1.20 30.58
CA THR A 604 3.05 -0.72 31.73
C THR A 604 3.87 -0.43 32.99
N SER A 605 5.08 -0.97 33.15
CA SER A 605 5.91 -0.71 34.35
C SER A 605 6.30 0.76 34.55
N ASN A 606 6.34 1.54 33.47
CA ASN A 606 6.64 2.97 33.52
C ASN A 606 5.41 3.82 33.92
N PHE A 607 4.21 3.24 33.90
CA PHE A 607 2.98 3.91 34.30
C PHE A 607 2.61 3.57 35.74
N LEU A 608 2.24 4.58 36.52
CA LEU A 608 1.73 4.39 37.88
C LEU A 608 0.37 3.68 37.85
N SER A 609 0.36 2.40 38.19
CA SER A 609 -0.87 1.61 38.30
C SER A 609 -1.82 2.22 39.36
N PRO A 610 -3.12 2.40 39.06
CA PRO A 610 -4.03 3.19 39.89
C PRO A 610 -4.24 2.65 41.32
N GLU A 611 -3.99 1.37 41.56
CA GLU A 611 -4.08 0.77 42.91
C GLU A 611 -3.12 1.42 43.92
N LYS A 612 -1.97 1.95 43.48
CA LYS A 612 -1.04 2.68 44.37
C LYS A 612 -1.55 4.05 44.83
N GLN A 613 -2.62 4.59 44.25
CA GLN A 613 -3.27 5.81 44.77
C GLN A 613 -4.36 5.52 45.81
N ASN A 614 -4.82 4.26 45.94
CA ASN A 614 -5.88 3.87 46.88
C ASN A 614 -5.37 3.27 48.21
N SER A 615 -4.06 3.34 48.48
CA SER A 615 -3.58 3.27 49.87
C SER A 615 -4.03 4.54 50.60
N LYS A 616 -5.25 4.50 51.16
CA LYS A 616 -5.74 5.53 52.09
C LYS A 616 -4.66 5.77 53.13
N SER A 617 -4.07 6.97 53.10
CA SER A 617 -3.31 7.48 54.24
C SER A 617 -4.28 7.50 55.41
N ASN A 618 -4.16 6.53 56.32
CA ASN A 618 -4.91 6.54 57.57
C ASN A 618 -4.39 7.75 58.35
N SER A 619 -5.10 8.86 58.24
CA SER A 619 -4.81 10.13 58.92
C SER A 619 -5.10 10.08 60.43
N VAL A 620 -5.64 8.96 60.93
CA VAL A 620 -5.94 8.67 62.33
C VAL A 620 -4.79 8.97 63.31
N PRO A 621 -3.52 8.55 63.10
CA PRO A 621 -2.45 8.85 64.06
C PRO A 621 -2.01 10.32 64.00
N ILE A 622 -2.15 10.99 62.85
CA ILE A 622 -1.83 12.43 62.70
C ILE A 622 -2.92 13.29 63.37
N ILE A 623 -4.19 12.89 63.25
CA ILE A 623 -5.32 13.51 63.95
C ILE A 623 -5.21 13.26 65.46
N LEU A 624 -4.88 12.04 65.90
CA LEU A 624 -4.65 11.76 67.32
C LEU A 624 -3.45 12.53 67.89
N ALA A 625 -2.35 12.68 67.15
CA ALA A 625 -1.19 13.46 67.57
C ALA A 625 -1.52 14.96 67.69
N THR A 626 -2.28 15.53 66.74
CA THR A 626 -2.67 16.95 66.79
C THR A 626 -3.74 17.23 67.85
N VAL A 627 -4.73 16.34 68.04
CA VAL A 627 -5.69 16.42 69.15
C VAL A 627 -4.99 16.25 70.51
N GLY A 628 -4.03 15.33 70.61
CA GLY A 628 -3.21 15.17 71.82
C GLY A 628 -2.40 16.43 72.14
N LEU A 629 -1.74 17.03 71.14
CA LEU A 629 -0.98 18.27 71.32
C LEU A 629 -1.89 19.44 71.73
N MET A 630 -3.08 19.57 71.13
CA MET A 630 -4.07 20.59 71.48
C MET A 630 -4.64 20.39 72.90
N LEU A 631 -4.86 19.15 73.35
CA LEU A 631 -5.25 18.88 74.73
C LEU A 631 -4.14 19.26 75.72
N VAL A 632 -2.88 18.97 75.40
CA VAL A 632 -1.74 19.35 76.25
C VAL A 632 -1.57 20.88 76.33
N THR A 633 -1.72 21.62 75.23
CA THR A 633 -1.64 23.09 75.25
C THR A 633 -2.83 23.72 75.97
N VAL A 634 -4.05 23.17 75.85
CA VAL A 634 -5.21 23.61 76.63
C VAL A 634 -5.02 23.37 78.13
N ILE A 635 -4.52 22.19 78.53
CA ILE A 635 -4.22 21.88 79.95
C ILE A 635 -3.13 22.82 80.49
N ALA A 636 -2.07 23.06 79.72
CA ALA A 636 -1.02 24.02 80.09
C ALA A 636 -1.57 25.45 80.23
N GLY A 637 -2.42 25.90 79.30
CA GLY A 637 -3.09 27.20 79.34
C GLY A 637 -3.98 27.35 80.58
N VAL A 638 -4.80 26.35 80.91
CA VAL A 638 -5.64 26.34 82.12
C VAL A 638 -4.79 26.41 83.40
N LEU A 639 -3.65 25.71 83.45
CA LEU A 639 -2.73 25.77 84.60
C LEU A 639 -2.05 27.14 84.75
N ILE A 640 -1.67 27.79 83.64
CA ILE A 640 -1.06 29.13 83.65
C ILE A 640 -2.08 30.20 84.07
N VAL A 641 -3.29 30.17 83.50
CA VAL A 641 -4.39 31.09 83.87
C VAL A 641 -4.77 30.93 85.34
N LYS A 642 -4.88 29.68 85.84
CA LYS A 642 -5.13 29.40 87.26
C LYS A 642 -4.02 29.91 88.19
N LYS A 643 -2.78 30.03 87.70
CA LYS A 643 -1.63 30.53 88.47
C LYS A 643 -1.55 32.07 88.52
N TYR A 644 -2.05 32.77 87.50
CA TYR A 644 -1.88 34.23 87.37
C TYR A 644 -3.12 35.09 87.67
N VAL A 645 -4.35 34.54 87.66
CA VAL A 645 -5.58 35.35 87.78
C VAL A 645 -6.13 35.48 89.21
N CYS A 646 -5.60 34.74 90.19
CA CYS A 646 -6.13 34.71 91.58
C CYS A 646 -5.20 35.28 92.67
N GLY A 647 -4.22 36.12 92.34
CA GLY A 647 -3.26 36.67 93.32
C GLY A 647 -2.75 38.07 92.98
N GLY A 648 -3.62 39.09 93.00
CA GLY A 648 -3.24 40.44 92.62
C GLY A 648 -2.70 41.32 93.76
N ARG A 649 -1.85 42.31 93.41
CA ARG A 649 -2.02 43.72 93.83
C ARG A 649 -1.08 44.69 93.08
N PHE A 650 -1.57 45.92 92.92
CA PHE A 650 -0.92 47.10 92.35
C PHE A 650 0.20 47.67 93.23
N LEU A 651 1.15 48.43 92.63
CA LEU A 651 1.48 49.83 93.04
C LEU A 651 2.39 50.56 92.03
N VAL A 652 2.57 51.88 92.22
CA VAL A 652 2.86 52.86 91.14
C VAL A 652 3.92 53.92 91.56
N HIS A 653 4.84 54.26 90.63
CA HIS A 653 5.75 55.44 90.49
C HIS A 653 6.60 56.00 91.66
N ARG A 654 7.90 56.31 91.39
CA ARG A 654 8.42 57.69 91.10
C ARG A 654 9.95 57.78 90.78
N TYR A 655 10.39 58.97 90.32
CA TYR A 655 11.71 59.37 89.77
C TYR A 655 12.80 59.74 90.82
N SER A 656 14.09 59.76 90.40
CA SER A 656 15.10 60.80 90.74
C SER A 656 16.33 60.79 89.79
N VAL A 657 17.24 61.78 89.89
CA VAL A 657 18.25 62.24 88.91
C VAL A 657 19.65 62.43 89.55
N LEU A 658 20.76 62.39 88.76
CA LEU A 658 22.17 62.92 88.92
C LEU A 658 23.23 61.87 88.46
N GLN A 659 24.44 62.16 87.90
CA GLN A 659 25.22 63.42 87.70
C GLN A 659 26.14 63.37 86.42
N GLN A 660 27.04 64.35 86.22
CA GLN A 660 27.67 64.82 84.96
C GLN A 660 29.14 64.39 84.67
N HIS A 661 29.65 64.84 83.49
CA HIS A 661 31.04 65.03 82.98
C HIS A 661 31.64 63.92 82.08
N ALA A 662 32.44 64.19 81.04
CA ALA A 662 32.73 65.42 80.25
C ALA A 662 33.55 65.09 78.96
N GLU A 663 33.52 65.98 77.94
CA GLU A 663 34.53 66.20 76.86
C GLU A 663 34.88 65.05 75.86
N ALA A 664 35.23 65.27 74.56
CA ALA A 664 35.13 66.44 73.66
C ALA A 664 35.32 66.04 72.16
N ASN A 665 34.78 66.85 71.23
CA ASN A 665 35.09 67.00 69.78
C ASN A 665 34.94 65.79 68.81
N GLY A 666 34.36 65.90 67.60
CA GLY A 666 33.59 66.99 66.96
C GLY A 666 33.56 66.92 65.42
N VAL A 667 32.48 67.49 64.81
CA VAL A 667 32.38 68.02 63.41
C VAL A 667 32.29 67.00 62.26
N ASP A 668 31.39 67.05 61.24
CA ASP A 668 30.03 67.60 60.93
C ASP A 668 29.56 66.90 59.60
N GLY A 669 28.35 66.98 59.00
CA GLY A 669 27.07 67.69 59.20
C GLY A 669 25.89 66.83 58.64
N VAL A 670 24.60 67.20 58.48
CA VAL A 670 23.80 68.45 58.32
C VAL A 670 23.55 68.81 56.82
N ASP A 671 22.33 68.96 56.27
CA ASP A 671 20.95 68.93 56.85
C ASP A 671 19.84 68.49 55.84
N ALA A 672 18.58 68.49 56.28
CA ALA A 672 17.36 68.21 55.49
C ALA A 672 16.51 69.48 55.17
N LEU A 673 15.28 69.28 54.63
CA LEU A 673 14.21 70.28 54.32
C LEU A 673 14.38 71.02 52.96
N ASP A 674 13.34 71.53 52.26
CA ASP A 674 11.93 71.72 52.63
C ASP A 674 10.94 71.69 51.42
N THR A 675 9.70 72.11 51.69
CA THR A 675 8.41 72.02 50.98
C THR A 675 8.12 72.95 49.77
N ALA A 676 7.08 72.56 49.01
CA ALA A 676 6.21 73.38 48.12
C ALA A 676 6.81 73.82 46.75
N SER A 677 6.06 74.09 45.67
CA SER A 677 4.64 74.45 45.53
C SER A 677 4.12 74.35 44.06
N HIS A 678 2.81 74.62 43.87
CA HIS A 678 2.22 75.30 42.70
C HIS A 678 1.94 74.62 41.32
N THR A 679 0.66 74.24 41.17
CA THR A 679 -0.33 74.63 40.11
C THR A 679 -0.28 74.15 38.64
N HIS A 680 -1.52 73.88 38.17
CA HIS A 680 -2.11 74.13 36.84
C HIS A 680 -2.02 73.11 35.68
N LYS A 681 -3.20 72.52 35.41
CA LYS A 681 -3.98 72.50 34.13
C LYS A 681 -3.29 72.09 32.81
N SER A 682 -3.94 71.13 32.13
CA SER A 682 -4.17 70.97 30.66
C SER A 682 -2.98 71.14 29.69
N GLY A 683 -2.77 70.29 28.68
CA GLY A 683 -3.58 69.17 28.18
C GLY A 683 -3.61 69.16 26.63
N TYR A 684 -3.55 67.95 26.05
CA TYR A 684 -3.81 67.56 24.66
C TYR A 684 -2.87 67.98 23.50
N HIS A 685 -2.58 66.96 22.67
CA HIS A 685 -2.30 66.95 21.22
C HIS A 685 -1.06 67.74 20.68
N ASP A 686 -0.40 67.35 19.58
CA ASP A 686 -0.70 66.29 18.57
C ASP A 686 0.55 65.69 17.90
N ASP A 687 0.34 64.56 17.22
CA ASP A 687 0.99 63.97 16.04
C ASP A 687 2.39 64.42 15.53
N SER A 688 3.23 63.44 15.12
CA SER A 688 3.53 63.19 13.67
C SER A 688 4.46 61.98 13.43
N ASP A 689 3.97 61.08 12.56
CA ASP A 689 4.59 60.47 11.36
C ASP A 689 5.93 59.69 11.39
N GLU A 690 5.86 58.47 10.81
CA GLU A 690 6.71 57.86 9.74
C GLU A 690 8.27 57.88 9.90
N ASP A 691 9.08 56.86 9.53
CA ASP A 691 8.91 55.80 8.54
C ASP A 691 10.14 54.82 8.46
N LEU A 692 9.97 53.76 7.65
CA LEU A 692 10.96 53.02 6.81
C LEU A 692 12.21 52.28 7.39
N LEU A 693 12.19 50.96 7.15
CA LEU A 693 13.22 50.10 6.48
C LEU A 693 14.60 49.86 7.14
N GLU A 694 15.31 48.77 6.84
CA GLU A 694 15.12 47.69 5.82
C GLU A 694 14.82 46.30 6.41
#